data_AF-A0A927IMG2-F1
#
_entry.id   AF-A0A927IMG2-F1
#
_cell.length_a   1.000
_cell.length_b   1.000
_cell.length_c   1.000
_cell.angle_alpha   90.00
_cell.angle_beta   90.00
_cell.angle_gamma   90.00
#
_symmetry.space_group_name_H-M   'P 1'
#
loop_
_entity.id
_entity.type
_entity.pdbx_description
1 polymer ?
#
loop_
_entity_poly.entity_id
_entity_poly.type
_entity_poly.pdbx_seq_one_letter_code
_entity_poly.pdbx_strand_id
1 'polypeptide(L)'
;SAPDTLIATLDDAQVAKLGAAELLALANANLLDDIADGATDSINFAGLSAADTATILNALDSNQKAALTLAQGQQVGVDQLDSLTTFAGLSANFVDGLQANVLASAPDTLIATLDDAQVAKLGAAELLALANANLLDDIADGATDSIDFTGLTAINGATVLAKLDATQEGLLVAAQINALNTAGLLDNLASPLSSTQISGAAPAGLGFTAVDTAAEQAMFNAAIDAQAAGNINLTDLAAAVSKIGTLANGTDDNAAQPTQAEYTALGITGIDSAAKAALLGDVLDVKAAADADQLAEIQTLATAASAVAAYTGSNTAPTNAELNALLGTSFVVNDTNRAAFLSHLATQNNDGTPVTLADLVAIRNQFAPSVSGFTVADAVGTTTTGKSGDTLTFTVTLSEAVTSTAGLTAVFTVNGNDVTATRAAVTATDTLVFTANAPAGNGTAITLKSLVADSGSIVNANNVALTAPTANAIAQTGAYLVDNTLPVVTANYNVNENTLTDVAPKSINLQATDSNGPLTWNTVLSGTDSSKFTLSSAGVLTFTGVTNFEAKDDSGADGVYDITATVTDAAGNSKAQAISINLQNVNEAPTVANAIADQTFIVGGAVDSFTFNANVFADVDANTTLTYTASLAGGGALPGWLSFDAATRTFSGNPTGADTTTVRVTATDGGGLSVSDDFVITAVAAPSLSTTLSSAVTNFDVRSSIVLSVGETVTAKSGGSITLTDLGGTGYQGESTTHTQTFSVTDTSRVTIVGSGANTKIIINPGFDLDLASNYSLAVSTGAFTGVTTGQDTQAFTTVNFSTVAPGAGFANAAQAQSMNTTTGALENALKWFDATGVGSPTGAQTTLDLASGDFAAVVKGVILTSGAQANTVLQGAGNMLLNNFGINDLLYVDNQDHTNTDPQASLNANVFAGGLGTVSQPLQLAVEGTDAVNGGAYFIDFVIASGITLPASVVTDQLLQNVISNNWSNTGMVIAA
;
A
#
# COMPACT_ATOMS: atom_id res chain seq x y z
N SER A 1 -55.03 28.56 27.56
CA SER A 1 -55.46 27.14 27.55
C SER A 1 -55.42 26.51 26.16
N ALA A 2 -55.21 27.28 25.08
CA ALA A 2 -54.41 26.75 23.99
C ALA A 2 -53.01 26.36 24.52
N PRO A 3 -52.36 25.33 23.97
CA PRO A 3 -50.96 25.05 24.22
C PRO A 3 -50.06 26.00 23.41
N ASP A 4 -48.90 26.28 23.95
CA ASP A 4 -47.80 27.11 23.43
C ASP A 4 -47.52 26.78 21.94
N THR A 5 -47.44 25.47 21.63
CA THR A 5 -47.24 24.92 20.28
C THR A 5 -48.33 25.25 19.25
N LEU A 6 -49.49 25.75 19.68
CA LEU A 6 -50.57 26.23 18.80
C LEU A 6 -50.48 27.75 18.61
N ILE A 7 -50.05 28.50 19.63
CA ILE A 7 -49.80 29.94 19.52
C ILE A 7 -48.64 30.23 18.56
N ALA A 8 -47.59 29.41 18.61
CA ALA A 8 -46.47 29.41 17.66
C ALA A 8 -46.84 29.07 16.20
N THR A 9 -48.11 28.73 15.91
CA THR A 9 -48.60 28.49 14.53
C THR A 9 -49.50 29.60 13.98
N LEU A 10 -49.67 30.70 14.72
CA LEU A 10 -50.40 31.86 14.23
C LEU A 10 -49.63 32.55 13.09
N ASP A 11 -50.30 32.74 11.95
CA ASP A 11 -49.78 33.54 10.84
C ASP A 11 -50.08 35.04 11.00
N ASP A 12 -49.38 35.89 10.26
CA ASP A 12 -49.51 37.35 10.22
C ASP A 12 -50.98 37.80 10.12
N ALA A 13 -51.78 37.13 9.28
CA ALA A 13 -53.18 37.44 9.04
C ALA A 13 -54.12 36.93 10.14
N GLN A 14 -53.65 36.07 11.04
CA GLN A 14 -54.30 35.67 12.29
C GLN A 14 -53.90 36.60 13.43
N VAL A 15 -52.61 36.94 13.56
CA VAL A 15 -52.12 37.91 14.58
C VAL A 15 -52.75 39.29 14.37
N ALA A 16 -52.85 39.78 13.13
CA ALA A 16 -53.53 41.03 12.78
C ALA A 16 -55.03 41.09 13.13
N LYS A 17 -55.65 39.96 13.49
CA LYS A 17 -57.06 39.86 13.91
C LYS A 17 -57.24 39.73 15.43
N LEU A 18 -56.15 39.61 16.19
CA LEU A 18 -56.21 39.65 17.65
C LEU A 18 -56.58 41.07 18.09
N GLY A 19 -57.63 41.21 18.88
CA GLY A 19 -58.01 42.48 19.48
C GLY A 19 -57.22 42.75 20.77
N ALA A 20 -57.45 43.93 21.34
CA ALA A 20 -56.84 44.34 22.60
C ALA A 20 -57.05 43.31 23.73
N ALA A 21 -58.23 42.69 23.80
CA ALA A 21 -58.55 41.69 24.82
C ALA A 21 -57.79 40.38 24.61
N GLU A 22 -57.62 39.92 23.36
CA GLU A 22 -56.84 38.73 23.02
C GLU A 22 -55.34 38.95 23.25
N LEU A 23 -54.78 40.07 22.77
CA LEU A 23 -53.37 40.42 22.96
C LEU A 23 -53.02 40.56 24.44
N LEU A 24 -53.85 41.24 25.23
CA LEU A 24 -53.66 41.39 26.67
C LEU A 24 -53.85 40.06 27.42
N ALA A 25 -54.71 39.14 26.93
CA ALA A 25 -54.84 37.81 27.50
C ALA A 25 -53.63 36.91 27.21
N LEU A 26 -52.99 37.04 26.04
CA LEU A 26 -51.73 36.36 25.72
C LEU A 26 -50.56 36.93 26.54
N ALA A 27 -50.45 38.26 26.62
CA ALA A 27 -49.42 38.94 27.40
C ALA A 27 -49.49 38.56 28.90
N ASN A 28 -50.69 38.61 29.51
CA ASN A 28 -50.86 38.21 30.92
C ASN A 28 -50.75 36.70 31.17
N ALA A 29 -50.76 35.88 30.12
CA ALA A 29 -50.57 34.43 30.21
C ALA A 29 -49.10 34.01 29.99
N ASN A 30 -48.21 34.94 29.62
CA ASN A 30 -46.87 34.66 29.08
C ASN A 30 -46.95 33.68 27.90
N LEU A 31 -47.77 34.03 26.91
CA LEU A 31 -47.95 33.31 25.65
C LEU A 31 -47.82 34.26 24.44
N LEU A 32 -47.33 35.49 24.65
CA LEU A 32 -47.13 36.45 23.55
C LEU A 32 -45.76 36.23 22.91
N ASP A 33 -44.77 35.88 23.72
CA ASP A 33 -43.44 35.35 23.39
C ASP A 33 -43.49 34.03 22.60
N ASP A 34 -44.57 33.26 22.70
CA ASP A 34 -44.79 32.06 21.87
C ASP A 34 -45.23 32.38 20.42
N ILE A 35 -45.62 33.61 20.09
CA ILE A 35 -45.95 33.98 18.70
C ILE A 35 -44.66 33.98 17.86
N ALA A 36 -44.69 33.37 16.67
CA ALA A 36 -43.54 33.34 15.78
C ALA A 36 -43.04 34.77 15.45
N ASP A 37 -41.75 35.03 15.66
CA ASP A 37 -41.12 36.36 15.65
C ASP A 37 -41.54 37.25 14.47
N GLY A 38 -41.65 36.66 13.27
CA GLY A 38 -42.07 37.37 12.06
C GLY A 38 -43.51 37.89 12.10
N ALA A 39 -44.44 37.14 12.70
CA ALA A 39 -45.86 37.52 12.77
C ALA A 39 -46.13 38.63 13.82
N THR A 40 -45.15 38.98 14.66
CA THR A 40 -45.25 40.12 15.59
C THR A 40 -45.35 41.46 14.86
N ASP A 41 -44.86 41.55 13.62
CA ASP A 41 -44.98 42.74 12.74
C ASP A 41 -46.44 43.16 12.47
N SER A 42 -47.37 42.24 12.74
CA SER A 42 -48.79 42.34 12.46
C SER A 42 -49.63 42.62 13.71
N ILE A 43 -49.03 42.78 14.89
CA ILE A 43 -49.73 43.24 16.10
C ILE A 43 -50.26 44.66 15.89
N ASN A 44 -51.55 44.88 16.19
CA ASN A 44 -52.21 46.17 16.08
C ASN A 44 -52.23 46.89 17.45
N PHE A 45 -51.51 48.00 17.55
CA PHE A 45 -51.44 48.84 18.77
C PHE A 45 -52.50 49.95 18.81
N ALA A 46 -53.23 50.16 17.71
CA ALA A 46 -54.18 51.27 17.60
C ALA A 46 -55.36 51.13 18.59
N GLY A 47 -55.50 52.11 19.49
CA GLY A 47 -56.61 52.19 20.44
C GLY A 47 -56.43 51.41 21.75
N LEU A 48 -55.23 50.88 22.02
CA LEU A 48 -54.84 50.35 23.34
C LEU A 48 -54.77 51.47 24.41
N SER A 49 -54.85 51.13 25.70
CA SER A 49 -54.46 52.08 26.75
C SER A 49 -52.95 52.09 26.97
N ALA A 50 -52.42 53.10 27.66
CA ALA A 50 -50.99 53.17 28.02
C ALA A 50 -50.50 51.93 28.78
N ALA A 51 -51.30 51.46 29.74
CA ALA A 51 -51.01 50.26 30.50
C ALA A 51 -51.02 49.00 29.61
N ASP A 52 -51.96 48.91 28.66
CA ASP A 52 -52.03 47.76 27.74
C ASP A 52 -50.87 47.76 26.74
N THR A 53 -50.54 48.92 26.14
CA THR A 53 -49.40 49.09 25.23
C THR A 53 -48.09 48.71 25.92
N ALA A 54 -47.85 49.23 27.12
CA ALA A 54 -46.66 48.85 27.89
C ALA A 54 -46.66 47.38 28.30
N THR A 55 -47.82 46.80 28.69
CA THR A 55 -47.90 45.37 29.05
C THR A 55 -47.59 44.48 27.84
N ILE A 56 -48.12 44.80 26.66
CA ILE A 56 -47.89 44.07 25.42
C ILE A 56 -46.43 44.20 24.99
N LEU A 57 -45.87 45.43 24.90
CA LEU A 57 -44.47 45.63 24.53
C LEU A 57 -43.49 44.98 25.51
N ASN A 58 -43.78 44.99 26.82
CA ASN A 58 -42.92 44.33 27.82
C ASN A 58 -42.99 42.79 27.73
N ALA A 59 -44.11 42.22 27.28
CA ALA A 59 -44.30 40.77 27.14
C ALA A 59 -43.67 40.18 25.86
N LEU A 60 -43.26 41.02 24.91
CA LEU A 60 -42.51 40.57 23.73
C LEU A 60 -41.05 40.23 24.08
N ASP A 61 -40.51 39.20 23.42
CA ASP A 61 -39.08 38.86 23.52
C ASP A 61 -38.19 39.80 22.69
N SER A 62 -36.87 39.57 22.67
CA SER A 62 -35.92 40.42 21.92
C SER A 62 -36.08 40.35 20.40
N ASN A 63 -36.45 39.19 19.84
CA ASN A 63 -36.59 39.02 18.39
C ASN A 63 -37.90 39.65 17.92
N GLN A 64 -38.97 39.43 18.67
CA GLN A 64 -40.29 40.01 18.47
C GLN A 64 -40.25 41.54 18.56
N LYS A 65 -39.54 42.10 19.55
CA LYS A 65 -39.33 43.56 19.64
C LYS A 65 -38.52 44.11 18.46
N ALA A 66 -37.55 43.35 17.95
CA ALA A 66 -36.79 43.71 16.74
C ALA A 66 -37.63 43.62 15.46
N ALA A 67 -38.67 42.78 15.41
CA ALA A 67 -39.60 42.65 14.29
C ALA A 67 -40.65 43.78 14.20
N LEU A 68 -40.79 44.62 15.24
CA LEU A 68 -41.72 45.74 15.25
C LEU A 68 -41.43 46.75 14.11
N THR A 69 -42.48 47.36 13.57
CA THR A 69 -42.43 48.16 12.34
C THR A 69 -42.73 49.65 12.55
N LEU A 70 -42.32 50.46 11.58
CA LEU A 70 -42.69 51.89 11.46
C LEU A 70 -44.21 52.09 11.53
N ALA A 71 -44.98 51.23 10.87
CA ALA A 71 -46.43 51.30 10.85
C ALA A 71 -47.06 50.98 12.21
N GLN A 72 -46.39 50.22 13.07
CA GLN A 72 -46.80 49.96 14.46
C GLN A 72 -46.43 51.12 15.38
N GLY A 73 -45.25 51.73 15.22
CA GLY A 73 -44.87 52.96 15.93
C GLY A 73 -45.85 54.11 15.65
N GLN A 74 -46.31 54.26 14.40
CA GLN A 74 -47.29 55.28 14.01
C GLN A 74 -48.69 55.10 14.63
N GLN A 75 -48.98 53.92 15.19
CA GLN A 75 -50.22 53.65 15.91
C GLN A 75 -50.16 54.10 17.38
N VAL A 76 -48.97 54.44 17.88
CA VAL A 76 -48.74 54.85 19.27
C VAL A 76 -49.14 56.32 19.46
N GLY A 77 -49.96 56.58 20.49
CA GLY A 77 -50.42 57.92 20.89
C GLY A 77 -49.65 58.51 22.07
N VAL A 78 -49.83 59.83 22.31
CA VAL A 78 -49.02 60.62 23.26
C VAL A 78 -48.94 60.07 24.68
N ASP A 79 -50.06 59.56 25.22
CA ASP A 79 -50.12 59.05 26.59
C ASP A 79 -49.65 57.58 26.69
N GLN A 80 -49.42 56.88 25.57
CA GLN A 80 -49.23 55.42 25.59
C GLN A 80 -47.83 54.96 26.02
N LEU A 81 -46.86 55.87 26.11
CA LEU A 81 -45.49 55.58 26.52
C LEU A 81 -45.23 55.82 28.02
N ASP A 82 -46.14 56.50 28.74
CA ASP A 82 -46.02 56.84 30.17
C ASP A 82 -45.73 55.64 31.10
N SER A 83 -46.10 54.43 30.67
CA SER A 83 -45.93 53.19 31.43
C SER A 83 -44.82 52.28 30.89
N LEU A 84 -44.11 52.68 29.84
CA LEU A 84 -42.97 51.94 29.29
C LEU A 84 -41.72 52.22 30.13
N THR A 85 -40.92 51.18 30.39
CA THR A 85 -39.73 51.29 31.28
C THR A 85 -38.43 51.49 30.52
N THR A 86 -38.38 51.17 29.22
CA THR A 86 -37.22 51.37 28.37
C THR A 86 -37.60 51.35 26.89
N PHE A 87 -36.92 52.16 26.07
CA PHE A 87 -36.90 51.98 24.61
C PHE A 87 -35.90 50.91 24.17
N ALA A 88 -34.85 50.65 24.96
CA ALA A 88 -33.78 49.72 24.61
C ALA A 88 -34.32 48.34 24.24
N GLY A 89 -33.93 47.87 23.05
CA GLY A 89 -34.37 46.58 22.50
C GLY A 89 -35.68 46.62 21.71
N LEU A 90 -36.44 47.73 21.69
CA LEU A 90 -37.44 47.96 20.63
C LEU A 90 -36.73 48.24 19.30
N SER A 91 -37.33 47.85 18.18
CA SER A 91 -36.71 48.11 16.88
C SER A 91 -36.56 49.62 16.62
N ALA A 92 -35.45 50.02 16.01
CA ALA A 92 -35.25 51.38 15.55
C ALA A 92 -36.36 51.84 14.59
N ASN A 93 -36.91 50.92 13.79
CA ASN A 93 -38.06 51.20 12.91
C ASN A 93 -39.33 51.55 13.68
N PHE A 94 -39.57 50.95 14.85
CA PHE A 94 -40.71 51.29 15.70
C PHE A 94 -40.56 52.67 16.32
N VAL A 95 -39.35 53.02 16.77
CA VAL A 95 -39.03 54.35 17.32
C VAL A 95 -39.12 55.44 16.24
N ASP A 96 -38.59 55.20 15.04
CA ASP A 96 -38.76 56.01 13.81
C ASP A 96 -40.26 56.21 13.45
N GLY A 97 -41.13 55.27 13.86
CA GLY A 97 -42.56 55.35 13.65
C GLY A 97 -43.29 56.27 14.63
N LEU A 98 -42.70 56.60 15.77
CA LEU A 98 -43.32 57.46 16.79
C LEU A 98 -43.44 58.89 16.26
N GLN A 99 -44.63 59.48 16.39
CA GLN A 99 -44.83 60.87 15.98
C GLN A 99 -44.00 61.78 16.91
N ALA A 100 -43.36 62.84 16.37
CA ALA A 100 -42.48 63.72 17.16
C ALA A 100 -43.11 64.29 18.44
N ASN A 101 -44.43 64.51 18.46
CA ASN A 101 -45.18 64.95 19.66
C ASN A 101 -45.46 63.84 20.69
N VAL A 102 -45.32 62.56 20.31
CA VAL A 102 -45.40 61.38 21.18
C VAL A 102 -44.04 61.11 21.80
N LEU A 103 -42.96 61.23 21.01
CA LEU A 103 -41.60 61.13 21.54
C LEU A 103 -41.28 62.29 22.50
N ALA A 104 -41.70 63.52 22.19
CA ALA A 104 -41.54 64.68 23.06
C ALA A 104 -42.48 64.72 24.28
N SER A 105 -43.39 63.75 24.44
CA SER A 105 -44.15 63.53 25.67
C SER A 105 -43.65 62.34 26.50
N ALA A 106 -42.63 61.62 26.03
CA ALA A 106 -42.02 60.53 26.78
C ALA A 106 -41.29 61.04 28.04
N PRO A 107 -41.25 60.27 29.14
CA PRO A 107 -40.47 60.62 30.32
C PRO A 107 -38.96 60.71 30.04
N ASP A 108 -38.25 61.60 30.74
CA ASP A 108 -36.80 61.80 30.72
C ASP A 108 -36.06 60.44 30.87
N THR A 109 -36.51 59.63 31.85
CA THR A 109 -35.97 58.29 32.13
C THR A 109 -36.18 57.27 31.02
N LEU A 110 -37.12 57.51 30.10
CA LEU A 110 -37.38 56.66 28.95
C LEU A 110 -36.50 57.10 27.77
N ILE A 111 -36.37 58.41 27.53
CA ILE A 111 -35.46 59.00 26.53
C ILE A 111 -34.01 58.60 26.79
N ALA A 112 -33.57 58.61 28.05
CA ALA A 112 -32.24 58.16 28.47
C ALA A 112 -31.93 56.66 28.22
N THR A 113 -32.88 55.91 27.65
CA THR A 113 -32.70 54.50 27.26
C THR A 113 -32.76 54.27 25.75
N LEU A 114 -32.73 55.33 24.93
CA LEU A 114 -32.52 55.21 23.50
C LEU A 114 -31.11 54.66 23.21
N ASP A 115 -31.02 53.73 22.26
CA ASP A 115 -29.74 53.22 21.74
C ASP A 115 -29.30 53.93 20.44
N ASP A 116 -28.03 53.76 20.07
CA ASP A 116 -27.40 54.34 18.88
C ASP A 116 -28.24 54.17 17.60
N ALA A 117 -28.84 52.99 17.41
CA ALA A 117 -29.63 52.67 16.22
C ALA A 117 -30.99 53.38 16.23
N GLN A 118 -31.56 53.61 17.41
CA GLN A 118 -32.78 54.41 17.60
C GLN A 118 -32.49 55.92 17.45
N VAL A 119 -31.39 56.43 18.02
CA VAL A 119 -30.99 57.84 17.90
C VAL A 119 -30.67 58.20 16.44
N ALA A 120 -30.00 57.32 15.69
CA ALA A 120 -29.72 57.48 14.26
C ALA A 120 -30.97 57.48 13.35
N LYS A 121 -32.17 57.27 13.90
CA LYS A 121 -33.45 57.41 13.20
C LYS A 121 -34.20 58.70 13.51
N LEU A 122 -33.78 59.45 14.53
CA LEU A 122 -34.45 60.69 14.91
C LEU A 122 -34.21 61.77 13.84
N GLY A 123 -35.26 62.11 13.09
CA GLY A 123 -35.21 63.14 12.08
C GLY A 123 -35.17 64.56 12.66
N ALA A 124 -35.00 65.54 11.77
CA ALA A 124 -34.97 66.96 12.13
C ALA A 124 -36.26 67.48 12.81
N ALA A 125 -37.39 66.76 12.73
CA ALA A 125 -38.63 67.11 13.43
C ALA A 125 -38.64 66.55 14.86
N GLU A 126 -38.16 65.33 15.03
CA GLU A 126 -38.07 64.59 16.29
C GLU A 126 -37.00 65.21 17.19
N LEU A 127 -35.79 65.45 16.65
CA LEU A 127 -34.70 66.15 17.35
C LEU A 127 -35.11 67.56 17.79
N LEU A 128 -35.85 68.29 16.94
CA LEU A 128 -36.37 69.62 17.29
C LEU A 128 -37.49 69.53 18.35
N ALA A 129 -38.30 68.48 18.34
CA ALA A 129 -39.34 68.28 19.37
C ALA A 129 -38.71 67.97 20.73
N LEU A 130 -37.69 67.09 20.79
CA LEU A 130 -36.90 66.81 21.98
C LEU A 130 -36.18 68.07 22.50
N ALA A 131 -35.53 68.83 21.61
CA ALA A 131 -34.86 70.08 21.98
C ALA A 131 -35.83 71.13 22.55
N ASN A 132 -37.05 71.23 22.02
CA ASN A 132 -38.09 72.11 22.55
C ASN A 132 -38.70 71.61 23.87
N ALA A 133 -38.71 70.30 24.10
CA ALA A 133 -39.12 69.69 25.37
C ALA A 133 -38.05 69.81 26.48
N ASN A 134 -36.78 70.04 26.11
CA ASN A 134 -35.59 69.88 26.96
C ASN A 134 -35.38 68.42 27.38
N LEU A 135 -35.44 67.53 26.38
CA LEU A 135 -35.20 66.08 26.51
C LEU A 135 -34.03 65.62 25.62
N LEU A 136 -33.32 66.54 24.95
CA LEU A 136 -32.22 66.16 24.04
C LEU A 136 -30.94 65.91 24.84
N ASP A 137 -30.73 66.69 25.89
CA ASP A 137 -29.69 66.50 26.92
C ASP A 137 -29.86 65.18 27.69
N ASP A 138 -31.09 64.63 27.78
CA ASP A 138 -31.35 63.33 28.41
C ASP A 138 -30.96 62.13 27.52
N ILE A 139 -30.62 62.31 26.24
CA ILE A 139 -30.06 61.23 25.43
C ILE A 139 -28.70 60.85 26.02
N ALA A 140 -28.49 59.55 26.27
CA ALA A 140 -27.24 59.06 26.85
C ALA A 140 -26.02 59.48 26.01
N ASP A 141 -24.99 60.01 26.66
CA ASP A 141 -23.74 60.48 26.03
C ASP A 141 -23.22 59.52 24.95
N GLY A 142 -23.25 58.22 25.23
CA GLY A 142 -22.77 57.16 24.33
C GLY A 142 -23.51 57.05 22.99
N ALA A 143 -24.77 57.49 22.89
CA ALA A 143 -25.56 57.49 21.67
C ALA A 143 -25.61 58.88 20.98
N THR A 144 -24.93 59.89 21.54
CA THR A 144 -24.89 61.25 20.97
C THR A 144 -24.12 61.29 19.65
N ASP A 145 -23.13 60.42 19.48
CA ASP A 145 -22.36 60.25 18.24
C ASP A 145 -23.22 59.80 17.03
N SER A 146 -24.43 59.32 17.32
CA SER A 146 -25.40 58.78 16.37
C SER A 146 -26.50 59.77 15.99
N ILE A 147 -26.51 60.99 16.55
CA ILE A 147 -27.47 62.05 16.17
C ILE A 147 -27.22 62.47 14.71
N ASP A 148 -28.24 62.34 13.86
CA ASP A 148 -28.22 62.83 12.48
C ASP A 148 -28.63 64.31 12.40
N PHE A 149 -27.66 65.21 12.26
CA PHE A 149 -27.91 66.64 12.09
C PHE A 149 -28.34 67.04 10.67
N THR A 150 -28.47 66.10 9.72
CA THR A 150 -28.88 66.43 8.35
C THR A 150 -30.33 66.93 8.29
N GLY A 151 -30.59 67.86 7.36
CA GLY A 151 -31.92 68.47 7.21
C GLY A 151 -32.27 69.54 8.26
N LEU A 152 -31.47 69.74 9.31
CA LEU A 152 -31.63 70.89 10.21
C LEU A 152 -31.35 72.20 9.47
N THR A 153 -32.26 73.17 9.63
CA THR A 153 -32.04 74.55 9.17
C THR A 153 -31.23 75.33 10.20
N ALA A 154 -30.57 76.42 9.81
CA ALA A 154 -29.79 77.25 10.73
C ALA A 154 -30.57 77.70 11.99
N ILE A 155 -31.89 77.93 11.88
CA ILE A 155 -32.76 78.34 13.01
C ILE A 155 -33.05 77.14 13.93
N ASN A 156 -33.43 75.99 13.36
CA ASN A 156 -33.80 74.81 14.13
C ASN A 156 -32.56 74.14 14.73
N GLY A 157 -31.47 74.04 13.97
CA GLY A 157 -30.22 73.43 14.39
C GLY A 157 -29.51 74.19 15.50
N ALA A 158 -29.52 75.52 15.50
CA ALA A 158 -29.02 76.30 16.63
C ALA A 158 -29.86 76.06 17.91
N THR A 159 -31.15 75.74 17.78
CA THR A 159 -32.01 75.35 18.91
C THR A 159 -31.69 73.95 19.42
N VAL A 160 -31.37 73.01 18.52
CA VAL A 160 -30.95 71.63 18.84
C VAL A 160 -29.58 71.63 19.52
N LEU A 161 -28.58 72.31 18.95
CA LEU A 161 -27.22 72.37 19.50
C LEU A 161 -27.17 73.02 20.88
N ALA A 162 -27.97 74.07 21.13
CA ALA A 162 -28.08 74.72 22.44
C ALA A 162 -28.71 73.83 23.55
N LYS A 163 -29.00 72.56 23.25
CA LYS A 163 -29.47 71.53 24.19
C LYS A 163 -28.51 70.36 24.36
N LEU A 164 -27.39 70.34 23.66
CA LEU A 164 -26.30 69.42 23.96
C LEU A 164 -25.45 70.01 25.09
N ASP A 165 -24.98 69.17 26.00
CA ASP A 165 -23.99 69.55 27.00
C ASP A 165 -22.55 69.49 26.42
N ALA A 166 -21.56 69.95 27.20
CA ALA A 166 -20.17 69.98 26.73
C ALA A 166 -19.54 68.57 26.59
N THR A 167 -20.11 67.56 27.24
CA THR A 167 -19.73 66.15 27.11
C THR A 167 -20.22 65.61 25.76
N GLN A 168 -21.49 65.86 25.47
CA GLN A 168 -22.19 65.54 24.23
C GLN A 168 -21.55 66.24 23.02
N GLU A 169 -21.26 67.55 23.10
CA GLU A 169 -20.50 68.28 22.08
C GLU A 169 -19.11 67.65 21.83
N GLY A 170 -18.43 67.21 22.88
CA GLY A 170 -17.10 66.59 22.81
C GLY A 170 -17.09 65.21 22.15
N LEU A 171 -18.24 64.52 22.11
CA LEU A 171 -18.42 63.21 21.50
C LEU A 171 -18.85 63.28 20.02
N LEU A 172 -19.09 64.48 19.48
CA LEU A 172 -19.47 64.66 18.07
C LEU A 172 -18.39 64.14 17.11
N VAL A 173 -18.77 63.24 16.21
CA VAL A 173 -17.84 62.65 15.22
C VAL A 173 -17.66 63.54 13.98
N ALA A 174 -16.57 63.35 13.24
CA ALA A 174 -16.23 64.15 12.06
C ALA A 174 -17.35 64.24 11.00
N ALA A 175 -18.19 63.21 10.88
CA ALA A 175 -19.37 63.24 10.00
C ALA A 175 -20.43 64.26 10.47
N GLN A 176 -20.69 64.32 11.77
CA GLN A 176 -21.59 65.30 12.39
C GLN A 176 -21.00 66.71 12.28
N ILE A 177 -19.70 66.89 12.57
CA ILE A 177 -19.00 68.18 12.40
C ILE A 177 -19.11 68.70 10.95
N ASN A 178 -18.93 67.82 9.95
CA ASN A 178 -19.10 68.18 8.54
C ASN A 178 -20.57 68.52 8.18
N ALA A 179 -21.55 67.82 8.76
CA ALA A 179 -22.96 68.16 8.60
C ALA A 179 -23.30 69.53 9.21
N LEU A 180 -22.76 69.84 10.40
CA LEU A 180 -22.89 71.15 11.04
C LEU A 180 -22.23 72.26 10.23
N ASN A 181 -21.04 72.04 9.67
CA ASN A 181 -20.41 73.03 8.78
C ASN A 181 -21.23 73.23 7.50
N THR A 182 -21.72 72.16 6.89
CA THR A 182 -22.60 72.21 5.69
C THR A 182 -23.89 72.99 5.96
N ALA A 183 -24.44 72.89 7.18
CA ALA A 183 -25.61 73.63 7.62
C ALA A 183 -25.31 75.09 8.06
N GLY A 184 -24.04 75.52 8.09
CA GLY A 184 -23.61 76.82 8.61
C GLY A 184 -23.79 76.95 10.13
N LEU A 185 -23.75 75.83 10.85
CA LEU A 185 -24.05 75.72 12.27
C LEU A 185 -22.82 75.60 13.17
N LEU A 186 -21.62 75.40 12.61
CA LEU A 186 -20.41 75.07 13.38
C LEU A 186 -20.06 76.10 14.46
N ASP A 187 -20.28 77.39 14.18
CA ASP A 187 -20.07 78.52 15.12
C ASP A 187 -21.06 78.53 16.32
N ASN A 188 -22.04 77.62 16.36
CA ASN A 188 -23.01 77.50 17.47
C ASN A 188 -22.60 76.44 18.51
N LEU A 189 -21.51 75.70 18.29
CA LEU A 189 -20.91 74.87 19.33
C LEU A 189 -20.30 75.75 20.43
N ALA A 190 -20.54 75.42 21.69
CA ALA A 190 -19.97 76.12 22.84
C ALA A 190 -18.49 75.77 23.06
N SER A 191 -18.07 74.58 22.64
CA SER A 191 -16.72 74.03 22.82
C SER A 191 -15.86 74.12 21.54
N PRO A 192 -14.56 74.50 21.63
CA PRO A 192 -13.66 74.42 20.48
C PRO A 192 -13.45 72.98 19.99
N LEU A 193 -13.30 72.80 18.68
CA LEU A 193 -13.01 71.50 18.09
C LEU A 193 -11.63 70.97 18.51
N SER A 194 -11.60 69.71 18.94
CA SER A 194 -10.39 68.93 19.21
C SER A 194 -9.90 68.18 17.96
N SER A 195 -8.64 67.74 17.95
CA SER A 195 -8.10 66.90 16.87
C SER A 195 -8.93 65.63 16.62
N THR A 196 -9.48 65.01 17.67
CA THR A 196 -10.36 63.83 17.55
C THR A 196 -11.64 64.10 16.75
N GLN A 197 -12.24 65.29 16.89
CA GLN A 197 -13.50 65.66 16.22
C GLN A 197 -13.30 66.00 14.73
N ILE A 198 -12.08 66.35 14.31
CA ILE A 198 -11.75 66.73 12.92
C ILE A 198 -10.76 65.79 12.22
N SER A 199 -10.24 64.78 12.91
CA SER A 199 -9.39 63.73 12.34
C SER A 199 -10.08 63.07 11.14
N GLY A 200 -9.42 63.06 9.98
CA GLY A 200 -9.95 62.54 8.72
C GLY A 200 -11.01 63.41 8.03
N ALA A 201 -11.36 64.58 8.56
CA ALA A 201 -12.25 65.51 7.87
C ALA A 201 -11.55 66.10 6.62
N ALA A 202 -12.26 66.16 5.49
CA ALA A 202 -11.71 66.76 4.28
C ALA A 202 -11.45 68.27 4.49
N PRO A 203 -10.27 68.83 4.14
CA PRO A 203 -9.96 70.26 4.34
C PRO A 203 -10.98 71.21 3.71
N ALA A 204 -11.50 70.87 2.52
CA ALA A 204 -12.58 71.61 1.87
C ALA A 204 -13.90 71.59 2.68
N GLY A 205 -14.19 70.48 3.37
CA GLY A 205 -15.30 70.34 4.33
C GLY A 205 -15.09 71.09 5.65
N LEU A 206 -13.90 71.68 5.87
CA LEU A 206 -13.58 72.63 6.94
C LEU A 206 -13.38 74.07 6.41
N GLY A 207 -13.62 74.31 5.12
CA GLY A 207 -13.50 75.63 4.48
C GLY A 207 -12.15 75.94 3.82
N PHE A 208 -11.17 75.03 3.89
CA PHE A 208 -9.82 75.22 3.31
C PHE A 208 -9.73 74.70 1.87
N THR A 209 -10.22 75.48 0.91
CA THR A 209 -10.25 75.08 -0.52
C THR A 209 -8.91 75.17 -1.25
N ALA A 210 -7.85 75.64 -0.60
CA ALA A 210 -6.49 75.72 -1.17
C ALA A 210 -5.61 74.49 -0.85
N VAL A 211 -6.20 73.48 -0.22
CA VAL A 211 -5.61 72.18 0.12
C VAL A 211 -6.42 71.16 -0.70
N ASP A 212 -6.10 71.03 -2.00
CA ASP A 212 -7.00 70.39 -2.97
C ASP A 212 -6.46 69.06 -3.55
N THR A 213 -5.15 68.84 -3.54
CA THR A 213 -4.54 67.58 -3.97
C THR A 213 -4.65 66.50 -2.89
N ALA A 214 -4.57 65.22 -3.28
CA ALA A 214 -4.61 64.11 -2.33
C ALA A 214 -3.42 64.10 -1.36
N ALA A 215 -2.24 64.56 -1.81
CA ALA A 215 -1.04 64.69 -0.98
C ALA A 215 -1.20 65.78 0.08
N GLU A 216 -1.65 66.97 -0.32
CA GLU A 216 -1.93 68.08 0.60
C GLU A 216 -3.00 67.69 1.63
N GLN A 217 -4.07 67.02 1.21
CA GLN A 217 -5.10 66.52 2.14
C GLN A 217 -4.54 65.49 3.14
N ALA A 218 -3.67 64.58 2.68
CA ALA A 218 -3.00 63.61 3.56
C ALA A 218 -2.05 64.29 4.55
N MET A 219 -1.25 65.26 4.11
CA MET A 219 -0.37 66.05 4.98
C MET A 219 -1.13 66.88 6.01
N PHE A 220 -2.23 67.52 5.60
CA PHE A 220 -3.09 68.30 6.50
C PHE A 220 -3.67 67.42 7.61
N ASN A 221 -4.19 66.24 7.25
CA ASN A 221 -4.72 65.28 8.22
C ASN A 221 -3.62 64.71 9.14
N ALA A 222 -2.46 64.31 8.58
CA ALA A 222 -1.34 63.82 9.37
C ALA A 222 -0.81 64.86 10.38
N ALA A 223 -0.84 66.15 10.04
CA ALA A 223 -0.48 67.23 10.94
C ALA A 223 -1.54 67.54 12.01
N ILE A 224 -2.82 67.24 11.76
CA ILE A 224 -3.88 67.25 12.78
C ILE A 224 -3.69 66.08 13.75
N ASP A 225 -3.47 64.87 13.23
CA ASP A 225 -3.32 63.65 14.04
C ASP A 225 -2.04 63.68 14.90
N ALA A 226 -0.99 64.37 14.45
CA ALA A 226 0.24 64.58 15.19
C ALA A 226 0.12 65.63 16.32
N GLN A 227 -0.95 66.42 16.36
CA GLN A 227 -1.14 67.47 17.38
C GLN A 227 -1.88 66.94 18.62
N ALA A 228 -1.30 67.22 19.79
CA ALA A 228 -1.93 66.93 21.07
C ALA A 228 -3.24 67.75 21.25
N ALA A 229 -4.21 67.17 21.96
CA ALA A 229 -5.53 67.78 22.18
C ALA A 229 -5.43 69.23 22.71
N GLY A 230 -5.79 70.20 21.87
CA GLY A 230 -5.66 71.63 22.10
C GLY A 230 -5.98 72.44 20.84
N ASN A 231 -5.98 73.77 20.95
CA ASN A 231 -6.39 74.66 19.85
C ASN A 231 -5.41 74.59 18.66
N ILE A 232 -5.80 73.90 17.60
CA ILE A 232 -5.05 73.87 16.33
C ILE A 232 -5.28 75.17 15.56
N ASN A 233 -4.22 75.86 15.13
CA ASN A 233 -4.36 76.94 14.15
C ASN A 233 -4.47 76.37 12.73
N LEU A 234 -5.70 75.96 12.37
CA LEU A 234 -6.00 75.37 11.06
C LEU A 234 -5.68 76.32 9.89
N THR A 235 -5.64 77.64 10.11
CA THR A 235 -5.26 78.63 9.08
C THR A 235 -3.78 78.56 8.75
N ASP A 236 -2.91 78.57 9.77
CA ASP A 236 -1.45 78.45 9.55
C ASP A 236 -1.11 77.07 8.98
N LEU A 237 -1.81 76.01 9.42
CA LEU A 237 -1.63 74.66 8.88
C LEU A 237 -2.02 74.57 7.40
N ALA A 238 -3.21 75.06 7.02
CA ALA A 238 -3.65 75.06 5.62
C ALA A 238 -2.71 75.87 4.72
N ALA A 239 -2.25 77.03 5.21
CA ALA A 239 -1.29 77.87 4.50
C ALA A 239 0.08 77.16 4.33
N ALA A 240 0.56 76.47 5.36
CA ALA A 240 1.81 75.72 5.32
C ALA A 240 1.75 74.60 4.26
N VAL A 241 0.70 73.78 4.29
CA VAL A 241 0.49 72.67 3.34
C VAL A 241 0.42 73.16 1.89
N SER A 242 -0.42 74.17 1.61
CA SER A 242 -0.59 74.73 0.27
C SER A 242 0.69 75.37 -0.30
N LYS A 243 1.50 76.00 0.57
CA LYS A 243 2.81 76.51 0.19
C LYS A 243 3.79 75.40 -0.16
N ILE A 244 3.80 74.27 0.56
CA ILE A 244 4.66 73.14 0.21
C ILE A 244 4.22 72.48 -1.10
N GLY A 245 2.91 72.27 -1.29
CA GLY A 245 2.38 71.68 -2.54
C GLY A 245 2.69 72.51 -3.79
N THR A 246 2.75 73.84 -3.67
CA THR A 246 3.13 74.74 -4.76
C THR A 246 4.64 74.87 -4.96
N LEU A 247 5.43 74.81 -3.88
CA LEU A 247 6.89 74.95 -3.88
C LEU A 247 7.60 73.67 -4.33
N ALA A 248 7.16 72.49 -3.89
CA ALA A 248 7.74 71.20 -4.27
C ALA A 248 7.28 70.73 -5.67
N ASN A 249 7.46 71.58 -6.68
CA ASN A 249 7.01 71.32 -8.05
C ASN A 249 8.15 70.79 -8.97
N GLY A 250 9.38 70.75 -8.47
CA GLY A 250 10.59 70.29 -9.18
C GLY A 250 11.24 71.35 -10.07
N THR A 251 10.82 72.62 -9.97
CA THR A 251 11.40 73.75 -10.70
C THR A 251 11.68 74.92 -9.77
N ASP A 252 12.93 75.41 -9.80
CA ASP A 252 13.38 76.62 -9.12
C ASP A 252 12.64 77.85 -9.69
N ASP A 253 11.49 78.18 -9.09
CA ASP A 253 10.61 79.28 -9.50
C ASP A 253 10.39 80.35 -8.42
N ASN A 254 10.94 80.12 -7.22
CA ASN A 254 10.87 80.99 -6.06
C ASN A 254 9.44 81.27 -5.59
N ALA A 255 8.60 80.22 -5.59
CA ALA A 255 7.30 80.20 -4.96
C ALA A 255 7.33 80.62 -3.47
N ALA A 256 6.15 80.93 -2.93
CA ALA A 256 6.01 81.49 -1.59
C ALA A 256 6.34 80.48 -0.48
N GLN A 257 7.56 80.55 0.06
CA GLN A 257 8.06 79.63 1.08
C GLN A 257 7.26 79.67 2.41
N PRO A 258 7.11 78.54 3.12
CA PRO A 258 6.55 78.52 4.48
C PRO A 258 7.42 79.28 5.49
N THR A 259 6.76 79.98 6.41
CA THR A 259 7.40 80.67 7.53
C THR A 259 7.70 79.73 8.69
N GLN A 260 8.50 80.19 9.65
CA GLN A 260 8.77 79.46 10.90
C GLN A 260 7.50 79.04 11.65
N ALA A 261 6.46 79.89 11.69
CA ALA A 261 5.20 79.58 12.36
C ALA A 261 4.42 78.48 11.60
N GLU A 262 4.40 78.54 10.27
CA GLU A 262 3.76 77.56 9.40
C GLU A 262 4.45 76.19 9.47
N TYR A 263 5.79 76.13 9.49
CA TYR A 263 6.51 74.87 9.78
C TYR A 263 6.20 74.34 11.19
N THR A 264 6.06 75.22 12.19
CA THR A 264 5.67 74.81 13.54
C THR A 264 4.23 74.26 13.58
N ALA A 265 3.31 74.84 12.80
CA ALA A 265 1.91 74.38 12.69
C ALA A 265 1.77 73.01 12.01
N LEU A 266 2.71 72.65 11.14
CA LEU A 266 2.86 71.28 10.60
C LEU A 266 3.43 70.28 11.63
N GLY A 267 3.97 70.74 12.76
CA GLY A 267 4.73 69.91 13.69
C GLY A 267 6.20 69.70 13.32
N ILE A 268 6.72 70.42 12.31
CA ILE A 268 8.14 70.34 11.92
C ILE A 268 9.02 71.02 12.97
N THR A 269 10.00 70.27 13.48
CA THR A 269 10.95 70.72 14.49
C THR A 269 12.33 71.04 13.92
N GLY A 270 13.10 71.87 14.64
CA GLY A 270 14.48 72.26 14.29
C GLY A 270 14.60 73.59 13.52
N ILE A 271 13.54 74.01 12.82
CA ILE A 271 13.44 75.29 12.09
C ILE A 271 13.14 76.43 13.07
N ASP A 272 14.14 76.76 13.88
CA ASP A 272 14.06 77.76 14.97
C ASP A 272 14.40 79.20 14.55
N SER A 273 14.69 79.44 13.27
CA SER A 273 15.13 80.74 12.76
C SER A 273 14.79 80.95 11.28
N ALA A 274 14.65 82.22 10.88
CA ALA A 274 14.35 82.60 9.50
C ALA A 274 15.39 82.10 8.49
N ALA A 275 16.68 82.00 8.88
CA ALA A 275 17.73 81.44 8.03
C ALA A 275 17.51 79.96 7.71
N LYS A 276 17.11 79.14 8.70
CA LYS A 276 16.77 77.73 8.49
C LYS A 276 15.49 77.55 7.68
N ALA A 277 14.49 78.42 7.90
CA ALA A 277 13.24 78.40 7.14
C ALA A 277 13.48 78.71 5.67
N ALA A 278 14.32 79.72 5.36
CA ALA A 278 14.72 80.06 4.00
C ALA A 278 15.50 78.92 3.33
N LEU A 279 16.52 78.35 3.99
CA LEU A 279 17.27 77.22 3.42
C LEU A 279 16.38 76.00 3.14
N LEU A 280 15.43 75.68 4.04
CA LEU A 280 14.47 74.60 3.81
C LEU A 280 13.52 74.93 2.65
N GLY A 281 13.08 76.19 2.54
CA GLY A 281 12.27 76.67 1.42
C GLY A 281 12.99 76.56 0.08
N ASP A 282 14.22 77.09 -0.02
CA ASP A 282 15.07 76.97 -1.22
C ASP A 282 15.29 75.50 -1.63
N VAL A 283 15.42 74.60 -0.64
CA VAL A 283 15.58 73.16 -0.88
C VAL A 283 14.30 72.52 -1.38
N LEU A 284 13.14 72.93 -0.87
CA LEU A 284 11.82 72.44 -1.32
C LEU A 284 11.48 72.92 -2.74
N ASP A 285 11.87 74.15 -3.11
CA ASP A 285 11.69 74.75 -4.47
C ASP A 285 12.19 73.79 -5.58
N VAL A 286 13.30 73.09 -5.31
CA VAL A 286 13.92 72.14 -6.24
C VAL A 286 13.50 70.67 -6.03
N LYS A 287 12.59 70.37 -5.09
CA LYS A 287 12.07 69.00 -4.89
C LYS A 287 10.90 68.71 -5.81
N ALA A 288 10.85 67.49 -6.31
CA ALA A 288 9.62 66.97 -6.90
C ALA A 288 8.57 66.75 -5.79
N ALA A 289 7.28 66.82 -6.12
CA ALA A 289 6.21 66.68 -5.14
C ALA A 289 6.31 65.38 -4.32
N ALA A 290 6.75 64.28 -4.95
CA ALA A 290 6.94 62.97 -4.32
C ALA A 290 8.17 62.86 -3.39
N ASP A 291 9.01 63.90 -3.29
CA ASP A 291 10.10 64.00 -2.30
C ASP A 291 9.70 64.88 -1.08
N ALA A 292 8.45 65.35 -1.05
CA ALA A 292 7.91 66.25 -0.02
C ALA A 292 6.39 66.05 0.19
N ASP A 293 5.83 64.87 -0.12
CA ASP A 293 4.40 64.57 0.02
C ASP A 293 4.04 64.02 1.42
N GLN A 294 5.04 63.76 2.26
CA GLN A 294 4.86 63.33 3.65
C GLN A 294 5.58 64.22 4.65
N LEU A 295 4.95 64.40 5.81
CA LEU A 295 5.52 65.17 6.93
C LEU A 295 6.89 64.64 7.39
N ALA A 296 7.14 63.33 7.27
CA ALA A 296 8.42 62.70 7.61
C ALA A 296 9.56 63.08 6.65
N GLU A 297 9.26 63.28 5.37
CA GLU A 297 10.24 63.71 4.34
C GLU A 297 10.65 65.16 4.60
N ILE A 298 9.66 66.02 4.86
CA ILE A 298 9.85 67.43 5.21
C ILE A 298 10.61 67.54 6.54
N GLN A 299 10.32 66.71 7.54
CA GLN A 299 11.09 66.68 8.78
C GLN A 299 12.54 66.22 8.55
N THR A 300 12.77 65.29 7.61
CA THR A 300 14.13 64.85 7.23
C THR A 300 14.91 65.99 6.57
N LEU A 301 14.29 66.69 5.60
CA LEU A 301 14.87 67.88 4.97
C LEU A 301 15.10 69.01 5.98
N ALA A 302 14.18 69.22 6.92
CA ALA A 302 14.29 70.21 7.98
C ALA A 302 15.44 69.92 8.96
N THR A 303 15.66 68.65 9.31
CA THR A 303 16.81 68.21 10.11
C THR A 303 18.12 68.47 9.36
N ALA A 304 18.19 68.10 8.09
CA ALA A 304 19.36 68.32 7.24
C ALA A 304 19.67 69.82 7.05
N ALA A 305 18.67 70.64 6.73
CA ALA A 305 18.80 72.09 6.60
C ALA A 305 19.25 72.73 7.94
N SER A 306 18.69 72.27 9.07
CA SER A 306 19.09 72.73 10.40
C SER A 306 20.55 72.40 10.73
N ALA A 307 21.01 71.19 10.39
CA ALA A 307 22.39 70.76 10.61
C ALA A 307 23.37 71.54 9.70
N VAL A 308 23.02 71.72 8.43
CA VAL A 308 23.85 72.44 7.44
C VAL A 308 23.95 73.93 7.76
N ALA A 309 22.84 74.61 8.08
CA ALA A 309 22.86 76.02 8.47
C ALA A 309 23.56 76.28 9.81
N ALA A 310 23.63 75.28 10.70
CA ALA A 310 24.31 75.41 11.99
C ALA A 310 25.82 75.13 11.92
N TYR A 311 26.34 74.48 10.88
CA TYR A 311 27.69 73.90 10.91
C TYR A 311 28.82 74.93 10.75
N THR A 312 29.61 75.14 11.80
CA THR A 312 30.72 76.12 11.83
C THR A 312 32.11 75.49 11.79
N GLY A 313 32.20 74.17 11.61
CA GLY A 313 33.45 73.41 11.69
C GLY A 313 33.85 72.97 13.11
N SER A 314 33.23 73.54 14.15
CA SER A 314 33.54 73.23 15.57
C SER A 314 32.45 72.43 16.29
N ASN A 315 31.27 72.29 15.69
CA ASN A 315 30.13 71.55 16.19
C ASN A 315 29.89 70.26 15.36
N THR A 316 28.85 69.51 15.70
CA THR A 316 28.49 68.25 15.02
C THR A 316 28.37 68.46 13.52
N ALA A 317 29.19 67.75 12.75
CA ALA A 317 29.22 67.87 11.30
C ALA A 317 28.04 67.13 10.65
N PRO A 318 27.36 67.74 9.65
CA PRO A 318 26.40 67.05 8.80
C PRO A 318 26.96 65.74 8.23
N THR A 319 26.09 64.74 8.15
CA THR A 319 26.34 63.43 7.54
C THR A 319 26.31 63.50 6.01
N ASN A 320 26.81 62.47 5.32
CA ASN A 320 26.63 62.33 3.87
C ASN A 320 25.14 62.38 3.49
N ALA A 321 24.27 61.72 4.28
CA ALA A 321 22.84 61.66 4.03
C ALA A 321 22.18 63.04 4.11
N GLU A 322 22.45 63.82 5.17
CA GLU A 322 21.92 65.18 5.32
C GLU A 322 22.40 66.10 4.19
N LEU A 323 23.68 66.05 3.81
CA LEU A 323 24.20 66.88 2.72
C LEU A 323 23.58 66.52 1.37
N ASN A 324 23.45 65.23 1.07
CA ASN A 324 22.86 64.74 -0.19
C ASN A 324 21.34 65.00 -0.26
N ALA A 325 20.65 64.97 0.89
CA ALA A 325 19.23 65.29 0.96
C ALA A 325 18.96 66.74 0.49
N LEU A 326 19.86 67.69 0.74
CA LEU A 326 19.73 69.06 0.24
C LEU A 326 20.23 69.24 -1.20
N LEU A 327 21.34 68.59 -1.58
CA LEU A 327 22.04 68.82 -2.86
C LEU A 327 21.41 68.16 -4.10
N GLY A 328 20.50 67.19 -3.90
CA GLY A 328 19.90 66.42 -4.98
C GLY A 328 20.84 65.37 -5.58
N THR A 329 20.43 64.75 -6.69
CA THR A 329 21.11 63.57 -7.27
C THR A 329 22.31 63.89 -8.14
N SER A 330 22.46 65.12 -8.63
CA SER A 330 23.51 65.51 -9.61
C SER A 330 24.95 65.47 -9.06
N PHE A 331 25.13 65.33 -7.75
CA PHE A 331 26.43 65.19 -7.09
C PHE A 331 26.26 64.51 -5.74
N VAL A 332 27.10 63.51 -5.46
CA VAL A 332 27.06 62.77 -4.20
C VAL A 332 28.23 63.16 -3.30
N VAL A 333 27.90 63.75 -2.15
CA VAL A 333 28.82 63.82 -1.01
C VAL A 333 29.02 62.41 -0.44
N ASN A 334 30.26 61.98 -0.41
CA ASN A 334 30.71 60.68 0.07
C ASN A 334 31.95 60.85 0.98
N ASP A 335 32.43 59.77 1.58
CA ASP A 335 33.53 59.83 2.55
C ASP A 335 34.86 60.35 1.97
N THR A 336 35.03 60.37 0.64
CA THR A 336 36.21 60.90 -0.03
C THR A 336 36.17 62.42 -0.18
N ASN A 337 35.02 63.00 -0.57
CA ASN A 337 34.89 64.44 -0.80
C ASN A 337 34.32 65.22 0.41
N ARG A 338 33.64 64.56 1.37
CA ARG A 338 32.96 65.20 2.52
C ARG A 338 33.88 66.10 3.34
N ALA A 339 35.10 65.68 3.64
CA ALA A 339 36.02 66.50 4.46
C ALA A 339 36.31 67.87 3.82
N ALA A 340 36.50 67.88 2.50
CA ALA A 340 36.69 69.12 1.75
C ALA A 340 35.37 69.90 1.59
N PHE A 341 34.24 69.23 1.35
CA PHE A 341 32.92 69.89 1.27
C PHE A 341 32.60 70.63 2.58
N LEU A 342 32.75 69.94 3.71
CA LEU A 342 32.57 70.51 5.05
C LEU A 342 33.53 71.68 5.33
N SER A 343 34.78 71.62 4.85
CA SER A 343 35.71 72.75 4.99
C SER A 343 35.25 74.01 4.27
N HIS A 344 34.61 73.87 3.11
CA HIS A 344 34.03 75.01 2.39
C HIS A 344 32.73 75.49 3.06
N LEU A 345 31.83 74.57 3.45
CA LEU A 345 30.60 74.90 4.16
C LEU A 345 30.86 75.65 5.47
N ALA A 346 31.83 75.19 6.27
CA ALA A 346 32.25 75.90 7.48
C ALA A 346 32.88 77.26 7.19
N THR A 347 33.42 77.49 5.99
CA THR A 347 33.92 78.82 5.61
C THR A 347 32.75 79.76 5.30
N GLN A 348 31.76 79.32 4.52
CA GLN A 348 30.56 80.10 4.22
C GLN A 348 29.77 80.44 5.49
N ASN A 349 29.41 79.45 6.31
CA ASN A 349 28.62 79.68 7.55
C ASN A 349 29.32 80.61 8.58
N ASN A 350 30.64 80.80 8.49
CA ASN A 350 31.39 81.71 9.34
C ASN A 350 31.56 83.13 8.74
N ASP A 351 31.08 83.40 7.53
CA ASP A 351 31.16 84.73 6.89
C ASP A 351 30.10 85.73 7.39
N GLY A 352 29.08 85.23 8.11
CA GLY A 352 28.00 86.01 8.70
C GLY A 352 26.75 86.16 7.83
N THR A 353 26.73 85.56 6.64
CA THR A 353 25.55 85.44 5.79
C THR A 353 24.84 84.09 5.99
N PRO A 354 23.50 84.02 5.87
CA PRO A 354 22.79 82.75 5.83
C PRO A 354 23.17 81.93 4.60
N VAL A 355 23.56 80.68 4.77
CA VAL A 355 23.80 79.75 3.64
C VAL A 355 22.52 79.46 2.88
N THR A 356 22.57 79.59 1.56
CA THR A 356 21.47 79.29 0.62
C THR A 356 21.71 77.96 -0.09
N LEU A 357 20.70 77.42 -0.79
CA LEU A 357 20.92 76.29 -1.69
C LEU A 357 21.95 76.62 -2.79
N ALA A 358 21.95 77.86 -3.28
CA ALA A 358 22.90 78.32 -4.30
C ALA A 358 24.36 78.26 -3.81
N ASP A 359 24.62 78.53 -2.52
CA ASP A 359 25.95 78.37 -1.93
C ASP A 359 26.39 76.91 -1.86
N LEU A 360 25.49 76.00 -1.46
CA LEU A 360 25.76 74.56 -1.44
C LEU A 360 26.06 74.04 -2.86
N VAL A 361 25.32 74.54 -3.86
CA VAL A 361 25.57 74.32 -5.29
C VAL A 361 26.92 74.88 -5.75
N ALA A 362 27.32 76.07 -5.27
CA ALA A 362 28.61 76.68 -5.60
C ALA A 362 29.80 75.94 -4.95
N ILE A 363 29.63 75.39 -3.74
CA ILE A 363 30.60 74.50 -3.10
C ILE A 363 30.75 73.21 -3.92
N ARG A 364 29.64 72.56 -4.27
CA ARG A 364 29.61 71.37 -5.15
C ARG A 364 30.40 71.59 -6.44
N ASN A 365 30.16 72.71 -7.12
CA ASN A 365 30.72 72.97 -8.46
C ASN A 365 32.26 73.12 -8.49
N GLN A 366 32.93 73.18 -7.33
CA GLN A 366 34.39 73.21 -7.21
C GLN A 366 35.05 71.82 -7.17
N PHE A 367 34.26 70.76 -7.04
CA PHE A 367 34.78 69.39 -7.01
C PHE A 367 35.00 68.85 -8.43
N ALA A 368 36.07 68.06 -8.55
CA ALA A 368 36.38 67.30 -9.76
C ALA A 368 35.63 65.96 -9.73
N PRO A 369 35.10 65.48 -10.86
CA PRO A 369 34.52 64.14 -10.93
C PRO A 369 35.57 63.10 -10.53
N SER A 370 35.12 62.00 -9.95
CA SER A 370 35.96 60.88 -9.50
C SER A 370 35.26 59.55 -9.80
N VAL A 371 36.02 58.45 -9.82
CA VAL A 371 35.44 57.11 -9.96
C VAL A 371 35.03 56.59 -8.58
N SER A 372 33.74 56.36 -8.38
CA SER A 372 33.14 55.86 -7.13
C SER A 372 33.30 54.34 -6.98
N GLY A 373 33.36 53.60 -8.10
CA GLY A 373 33.51 52.15 -8.12
C GLY A 373 33.23 51.56 -9.50
N PHE A 374 33.23 50.24 -9.62
CA PHE A 374 32.73 49.55 -10.82
C PHE A 374 32.26 48.13 -10.51
N THR A 375 31.36 47.60 -11.34
CA THR A 375 30.92 46.19 -11.29
C THR A 375 31.36 45.43 -12.54
N VAL A 376 31.38 44.10 -12.46
CA VAL A 376 31.73 43.19 -13.57
C VAL A 376 30.61 42.16 -13.73
N ALA A 377 30.19 41.92 -14.96
CA ALA A 377 29.25 40.86 -15.35
C ALA A 377 29.68 40.26 -16.69
N ASP A 378 29.17 39.08 -17.05
CA ASP A 378 29.38 38.49 -18.37
C ASP A 378 28.29 38.92 -19.37
N ALA A 379 28.45 38.55 -20.65
CA ALA A 379 27.47 38.86 -21.70
C ALA A 379 26.13 38.08 -21.57
N VAL A 380 26.07 37.02 -20.76
CA VAL A 380 24.85 36.26 -20.45
C VAL A 380 24.06 36.92 -19.29
N GLY A 381 24.61 37.95 -18.65
CA GLY A 381 24.00 38.63 -17.50
C GLY A 381 24.17 37.86 -16.19
N THR A 382 25.05 36.86 -16.17
CA THR A 382 25.44 36.15 -14.94
C THR A 382 26.49 36.96 -14.18
N THR A 383 26.32 37.05 -12.87
CA THR A 383 26.99 38.06 -12.05
C THR A 383 28.16 37.54 -11.21
N THR A 384 28.56 36.28 -11.36
CA THR A 384 29.48 35.61 -10.42
C THR A 384 30.66 34.85 -11.03
N THR A 385 30.53 34.22 -12.20
CA THR A 385 31.61 33.37 -12.77
C THR A 385 31.71 33.48 -14.30
N GLY A 386 32.90 33.23 -14.84
CA GLY A 386 33.15 33.04 -16.28
C GLY A 386 34.61 32.64 -16.53
N LYS A 387 35.00 32.47 -17.80
CA LYS A 387 36.32 31.94 -18.20
C LYS A 387 37.03 32.80 -19.25
N SER A 388 38.31 32.51 -19.51
CA SER A 388 39.12 33.21 -20.51
C SER A 388 38.45 33.19 -21.89
N GLY A 389 38.38 34.37 -22.51
CA GLY A 389 37.72 34.58 -23.79
C GLY A 389 36.26 35.06 -23.67
N ASP A 390 35.59 34.88 -22.54
CA ASP A 390 34.23 35.40 -22.35
C ASP A 390 34.24 36.93 -22.36
N THR A 391 33.17 37.55 -22.90
CA THR A 391 33.04 39.00 -22.92
C THR A 391 32.60 39.51 -21.54
N LEU A 392 33.51 40.19 -20.85
CA LEU A 392 33.24 40.91 -19.61
C LEU A 392 32.67 42.29 -19.92
N THR A 393 31.66 42.68 -19.15
CA THR A 393 31.06 44.02 -19.12
C THR A 393 31.44 44.69 -17.81
N PHE A 394 32.17 45.81 -17.90
CA PHE A 394 32.60 46.61 -16.76
C PHE A 394 31.75 47.88 -16.67
N THR A 395 30.92 48.01 -15.64
CA THR A 395 30.09 49.19 -15.42
C THR A 395 30.77 50.08 -14.39
N VAL A 396 31.44 51.14 -14.84
CA VAL A 396 32.13 52.09 -13.97
C VAL A 396 31.18 53.21 -13.56
N THR A 397 31.10 53.51 -12.26
CA THR A 397 30.25 54.57 -11.69
C THR A 397 31.11 55.74 -11.21
N LEU A 398 30.69 56.96 -11.51
CA LEU A 398 31.36 58.20 -11.14
C LEU A 398 30.66 58.90 -9.96
N SER A 399 31.25 59.99 -9.46
CA SER A 399 30.66 60.82 -8.39
C SER A 399 29.61 61.83 -8.89
N GLU A 400 29.55 62.05 -10.20
CA GLU A 400 28.70 63.01 -10.91
C GLU A 400 28.75 62.73 -12.42
N ALA A 401 27.86 63.38 -13.19
CA ALA A 401 27.80 63.22 -14.64
C ALA A 401 28.94 63.91 -15.39
N VAL A 402 29.56 63.19 -16.34
CA VAL A 402 30.67 63.67 -17.17
C VAL A 402 30.36 63.66 -18.67
N THR A 403 31.17 64.39 -19.41
CA THR A 403 31.19 64.47 -20.87
C THR A 403 32.63 64.29 -21.38
N SER A 404 32.78 63.59 -22.49
CA SER A 404 34.02 63.49 -23.28
C SER A 404 33.65 63.47 -24.76
N THR A 405 34.23 64.40 -25.52
CA THR A 405 34.01 64.49 -26.98
C THR A 405 34.85 63.48 -27.77
N ALA A 406 35.87 62.88 -27.15
CA ALA A 406 36.64 61.77 -27.69
C ALA A 406 36.18 60.43 -27.08
N GLY A 407 36.57 59.33 -27.71
CA GLY A 407 36.48 58.00 -27.13
C GLY A 407 37.22 57.89 -25.79
N LEU A 408 36.92 56.83 -25.06
CA LEU A 408 37.42 56.56 -23.72
C LEU A 408 38.12 55.22 -23.67
N THR A 409 39.32 55.19 -23.09
CA THR A 409 40.07 53.98 -22.81
C THR A 409 40.15 53.75 -21.30
N ALA A 410 39.68 52.59 -20.86
CA ALA A 410 39.93 52.06 -19.53
C ALA A 410 40.90 50.88 -19.59
N VAL A 411 41.75 50.76 -18.57
CA VAL A 411 42.56 49.57 -18.33
C VAL A 411 42.15 49.01 -16.98
N PHE A 412 41.71 47.75 -16.98
CA PHE A 412 41.45 46.97 -15.78
C PHE A 412 42.61 45.98 -15.61
N THR A 413 43.00 45.68 -14.38
CA THR A 413 43.86 44.53 -14.08
C THR A 413 42.98 43.40 -13.57
N VAL A 414 42.91 42.30 -14.31
CA VAL A 414 42.15 41.09 -13.99
C VAL A 414 43.14 39.97 -13.69
N ASN A 415 43.20 39.54 -12.43
CA ASN A 415 44.12 38.50 -11.93
C ASN A 415 45.59 38.73 -12.31
N GLY A 416 46.02 40.00 -12.30
CA GLY A 416 47.39 40.42 -12.64
C GLY A 416 47.64 40.72 -14.13
N ASN A 417 46.68 40.44 -15.02
CA ASN A 417 46.76 40.78 -16.44
C ASN A 417 46.04 42.09 -16.74
N ASP A 418 46.66 42.98 -17.53
CA ASP A 418 45.99 44.19 -18.00
C ASP A 418 45.02 43.88 -19.15
N VAL A 419 43.78 44.35 -19.00
CA VAL A 419 42.67 44.24 -19.95
C VAL A 419 42.29 45.65 -20.37
N THR A 420 42.55 46.00 -21.63
CA THR A 420 42.17 47.30 -22.20
C THR A 420 40.78 47.23 -22.79
N ALA A 421 39.90 48.16 -22.40
CA ALA A 421 38.54 48.26 -22.88
C ALA A 421 38.26 49.69 -23.38
N THR A 422 37.57 49.82 -24.51
CA THR A 422 37.30 51.11 -25.16
C THR A 422 35.80 51.39 -25.27
N ARG A 423 35.39 52.66 -25.15
CA ARG A 423 34.03 53.14 -25.42
C ARG A 423 34.09 54.38 -26.32
N ALA A 424 33.01 54.64 -27.06
CA ALA A 424 32.81 55.90 -27.77
C ALA A 424 32.75 57.13 -26.83
N ALA A 425 32.63 58.32 -27.43
CA ALA A 425 32.34 59.56 -26.73
C ALA A 425 31.06 59.47 -25.86
N VAL A 426 31.00 60.24 -24.79
CA VAL A 426 29.87 60.26 -23.83
C VAL A 426 29.45 61.68 -23.51
N THR A 427 28.17 61.90 -23.22
CA THR A 427 27.61 63.21 -22.88
C THR A 427 26.73 63.06 -21.65
N ALA A 428 26.94 63.92 -20.65
CA ALA A 428 26.14 64.04 -19.43
C ALA A 428 25.74 62.68 -18.78
N THR A 429 26.74 61.83 -18.50
CA THR A 429 26.49 60.53 -17.84
C THR A 429 27.50 60.26 -16.72
N ASP A 430 27.01 59.71 -15.61
CA ASP A 430 27.79 59.25 -14.46
C ASP A 430 28.20 57.77 -14.56
N THR A 431 27.70 57.06 -15.57
CA THR A 431 27.77 55.60 -15.67
C THR A 431 28.38 55.18 -17.01
N LEU A 432 29.43 54.38 -16.92
CA LEU A 432 30.40 54.17 -17.97
C LEU A 432 30.61 52.66 -18.24
N VAL A 433 29.78 52.10 -19.12
CA VAL A 433 29.83 50.68 -19.52
C VAL A 433 30.92 50.41 -20.55
N PHE A 434 31.86 49.52 -20.24
CA PHE A 434 32.92 49.04 -21.13
C PHE A 434 32.78 47.54 -21.39
N THR A 435 33.32 47.04 -22.50
CA THR A 435 33.44 45.58 -22.74
C THR A 435 34.86 45.20 -23.16
N ALA A 436 35.31 44.03 -22.70
CA ALA A 436 36.56 43.38 -23.13
C ALA A 436 36.55 41.90 -22.77
N ASN A 437 37.39 41.08 -23.41
CA ASN A 437 37.45 39.64 -23.11
C ASN A 437 38.21 39.36 -21.81
N ALA A 438 37.73 38.38 -21.04
CA ALA A 438 38.43 37.85 -19.88
C ALA A 438 39.80 37.27 -20.30
N PRO A 439 40.89 37.60 -19.58
CA PRO A 439 42.22 37.05 -19.87
C PRO A 439 42.37 35.63 -19.28
N ALA A 440 43.48 34.99 -19.63
CA ALA A 440 43.87 33.72 -19.02
C ALA A 440 44.29 33.90 -17.54
N GLY A 441 43.95 32.92 -16.70
CA GLY A 441 44.32 32.87 -15.28
C GLY A 441 43.12 33.01 -14.34
N ASN A 442 43.25 32.45 -13.14
CA ASN A 442 42.12 32.24 -12.24
C ASN A 442 42.14 33.22 -11.06
N GLY A 443 40.95 33.63 -10.60
CA GLY A 443 40.78 34.44 -9.40
C GLY A 443 39.71 35.55 -9.53
N THR A 444 39.53 36.27 -8.43
CA THR A 444 38.54 37.35 -8.24
C THR A 444 39.17 38.75 -8.17
N ALA A 445 40.49 38.86 -8.39
CA ALA A 445 41.25 40.08 -8.19
C ALA A 445 41.13 41.01 -9.41
N ILE A 446 40.05 41.80 -9.44
CA ILE A 446 39.77 42.76 -10.53
C ILE A 446 39.81 44.20 -9.99
N THR A 447 40.68 45.03 -10.58
CA THR A 447 40.87 46.44 -10.20
C THR A 447 40.90 47.36 -11.42
N LEU A 448 40.44 48.61 -11.28
CA LEU A 448 40.63 49.65 -12.30
C LEU A 448 42.04 50.26 -12.18
N LYS A 449 42.80 50.24 -13.27
CA LYS A 449 44.17 50.74 -13.35
C LYS A 449 44.25 52.16 -13.90
N SER A 450 43.44 52.47 -14.93
CA SER A 450 43.35 53.81 -15.51
C SER A 450 42.04 54.02 -16.23
N LEU A 451 41.53 55.25 -16.23
CA LEU A 451 40.42 55.72 -17.07
C LEU A 451 40.83 57.07 -17.68
N VAL A 452 40.90 57.13 -19.01
CA VAL A 452 41.32 58.33 -19.76
C VAL A 452 40.45 58.54 -21.00
N ALA A 453 40.39 59.78 -21.48
CA ALA A 453 39.93 60.06 -22.83
C ALA A 453 41.07 59.80 -23.83
N ASP A 454 40.73 59.29 -25.01
CA ASP A 454 41.70 59.00 -26.09
C ASP A 454 42.36 60.29 -26.60
N SER A 455 41.68 61.43 -26.44
CA SER A 455 42.24 62.78 -26.54
C SER A 455 41.40 63.78 -25.74
N GLY A 456 42.00 64.88 -25.30
CA GLY A 456 41.33 65.86 -24.44
C GLY A 456 41.18 65.39 -22.99
N SER A 457 40.07 65.76 -22.34
CA SER A 457 39.78 65.45 -20.94
C SER A 457 38.34 64.96 -20.78
N ILE A 458 38.14 64.03 -19.84
CA ILE A 458 36.82 63.72 -19.28
C ILE A 458 36.49 64.86 -18.31
N VAL A 459 35.37 65.56 -18.48
CA VAL A 459 35.00 66.73 -17.67
C VAL A 459 33.54 66.67 -17.18
N ASN A 460 33.24 67.28 -16.03
CA ASN A 460 31.85 67.53 -15.63
C ASN A 460 31.22 68.70 -16.41
N ALA A 461 29.94 69.00 -16.11
CA ALA A 461 29.22 70.13 -16.72
C ALA A 461 29.88 71.51 -16.48
N ASN A 462 30.71 71.64 -15.44
CA ASN A 462 31.46 72.85 -15.09
C ASN A 462 32.87 72.88 -15.72
N ASN A 463 33.15 72.00 -16.68
CA ASN A 463 34.45 71.87 -17.35
C ASN A 463 35.63 71.45 -16.45
N VAL A 464 35.37 70.96 -15.23
CA VAL A 464 36.38 70.42 -14.30
C VAL A 464 36.74 69.00 -14.71
N ALA A 465 38.04 68.70 -14.83
CA ALA A 465 38.52 67.41 -15.31
C ALA A 465 38.43 66.30 -14.25
N LEU A 466 38.17 65.06 -14.70
CA LEU A 466 38.18 63.85 -13.88
C LEU A 466 39.49 63.70 -13.10
N THR A 467 39.38 63.50 -11.79
CA THR A 467 40.48 63.04 -10.94
C THR A 467 40.88 61.65 -11.40
N ALA A 468 42.07 61.53 -12.03
CA ALA A 468 42.56 60.27 -12.55
C ALA A 468 42.57 59.19 -11.44
N PRO A 469 42.00 58.00 -11.68
CA PRO A 469 41.99 56.94 -10.67
C PRO A 469 43.43 56.53 -10.34
N THR A 470 43.72 56.38 -9.05
CA THR A 470 45.02 55.84 -8.61
C THR A 470 45.12 54.38 -9.06
N ALA A 471 46.22 54.02 -9.72
CA ALA A 471 46.37 52.72 -10.35
C ALA A 471 46.13 51.56 -9.36
N ASN A 472 45.15 50.72 -9.68
CA ASN A 472 44.72 49.55 -8.91
C ASN A 472 44.16 49.85 -7.51
N ALA A 473 43.87 51.12 -7.19
CA ALA A 473 43.28 51.50 -5.90
C ALA A 473 41.77 51.21 -5.80
N ILE A 474 41.10 51.07 -6.95
CA ILE A 474 39.66 50.81 -7.03
C ILE A 474 39.48 49.34 -7.41
N ALA A 475 38.96 48.54 -6.49
CA ALA A 475 38.56 47.16 -6.73
C ALA A 475 37.11 47.07 -7.23
N GLN A 476 36.73 45.94 -7.83
CA GLN A 476 35.35 45.68 -8.21
C GLN A 476 34.41 45.66 -6.98
N THR A 477 33.22 46.21 -7.12
CA THR A 477 32.12 46.07 -6.16
C THR A 477 31.37 44.78 -6.47
N GLY A 478 31.97 43.64 -6.11
CA GLY A 478 31.43 42.32 -6.40
C GLY A 478 32.46 41.20 -6.22
N ALA A 479 32.06 39.98 -6.55
CA ALA A 479 32.88 38.77 -6.43
C ALA A 479 32.95 37.99 -7.75
N TYR A 480 33.00 38.68 -8.89
CA TYR A 480 33.14 38.03 -10.19
C TYR A 480 34.48 37.26 -10.23
N LEU A 481 34.39 35.97 -10.52
CA LEU A 481 35.49 35.01 -10.60
C LEU A 481 35.75 34.67 -12.06
N VAL A 482 36.99 34.90 -12.53
CA VAL A 482 37.47 34.25 -13.74
C VAL A 482 38.04 32.89 -13.34
N ASP A 483 37.57 31.82 -13.96
CA ASP A 483 38.06 30.46 -13.74
C ASP A 483 38.21 29.68 -15.05
N ASN A 484 39.37 29.05 -15.19
CA ASN A 484 39.79 28.24 -16.33
C ASN A 484 40.20 26.83 -15.90
N THR A 485 39.91 26.46 -14.66
CA THR A 485 40.19 25.12 -14.13
C THR A 485 39.29 24.12 -14.85
N LEU A 486 39.84 22.99 -15.29
CA LEU A 486 39.00 21.90 -15.81
C LEU A 486 38.58 21.01 -14.65
N PRO A 487 37.31 20.58 -14.59
CA PRO A 487 36.86 19.59 -13.60
C PRO A 487 37.72 18.32 -13.61
N VAL A 488 38.04 17.82 -12.41
CA VAL A 488 38.74 16.54 -12.22
C VAL A 488 37.70 15.44 -12.06
N VAL A 489 37.84 14.34 -12.81
CA VAL A 489 36.84 13.28 -12.89
C VAL A 489 37.46 11.92 -12.54
N THR A 490 36.77 11.13 -11.71
CA THR A 490 37.17 9.74 -11.41
C THR A 490 36.84 8.83 -12.58
N ALA A 491 37.84 8.07 -13.05
CA ALA A 491 37.78 7.31 -14.30
C ALA A 491 37.45 5.82 -14.15
N ASN A 492 37.45 5.26 -12.94
CA ASN A 492 37.21 3.83 -12.73
C ASN A 492 36.18 3.61 -11.62
N TYR A 493 35.21 2.73 -11.87
CA TYR A 493 34.21 2.30 -10.90
C TYR A 493 34.10 0.78 -10.92
N ASN A 494 33.69 0.21 -9.79
CA ASN A 494 33.30 -1.18 -9.68
C ASN A 494 31.84 -1.23 -9.25
N VAL A 495 31.08 -2.17 -9.81
CA VAL A 495 29.67 -2.37 -9.46
C VAL A 495 29.41 -3.88 -9.41
N ASN A 496 28.74 -4.33 -8.35
CA ASN A 496 28.28 -5.70 -8.27
C ASN A 496 27.06 -5.89 -9.17
N GLU A 497 26.96 -7.06 -9.79
CA GLU A 497 25.84 -7.41 -10.67
C GLU A 497 24.47 -7.51 -9.97
N ASN A 498 23.44 -7.80 -10.77
CA ASN A 498 22.12 -8.15 -10.26
C ASN A 498 22.07 -9.64 -9.90
N THR A 499 21.81 -9.93 -8.62
CA THR A 499 21.44 -11.27 -8.19
C THR A 499 20.12 -11.71 -8.84
N LEU A 500 19.81 -13.01 -8.84
CA LEU A 500 18.53 -13.56 -9.35
C LEU A 500 17.27 -12.90 -8.75
N THR A 501 17.38 -12.25 -7.58
CA THR A 501 16.28 -11.50 -6.93
C THR A 501 16.27 -10.00 -7.23
N ASP A 502 17.36 -9.42 -7.76
CA ASP A 502 17.46 -7.99 -8.05
C ASP A 502 16.83 -7.63 -9.41
N VAL A 503 15.53 -7.37 -9.44
CA VAL A 503 14.80 -6.97 -10.66
C VAL A 503 15.07 -5.52 -11.13
N ALA A 504 15.80 -4.72 -10.37
CA ALA A 504 16.05 -3.30 -10.67
C ALA A 504 17.48 -3.06 -11.18
N PRO A 505 17.70 -2.29 -12.26
CA PRO A 505 19.05 -1.95 -12.74
C PRO A 505 19.92 -1.28 -11.67
N LYS A 506 21.23 -1.52 -11.72
CA LYS A 506 22.19 -0.87 -10.82
C LYS A 506 22.45 0.59 -11.24
N SER A 507 22.90 1.41 -10.28
CA SER A 507 23.30 2.80 -10.49
C SER A 507 24.62 3.12 -9.80
N ILE A 508 25.36 4.08 -10.36
CA ILE A 508 26.67 4.55 -9.90
C ILE A 508 26.62 6.08 -9.86
N ASN A 509 27.04 6.68 -8.75
CA ASN A 509 27.20 8.13 -8.65
C ASN A 509 28.60 8.53 -9.12
N LEU A 510 28.70 9.08 -10.34
CA LEU A 510 29.96 9.53 -10.91
C LEU A 510 30.53 10.70 -10.09
N GLN A 511 31.80 10.56 -9.71
CA GLN A 511 32.53 11.50 -8.86
C GLN A 511 33.39 12.42 -9.72
N ALA A 512 33.13 13.72 -9.58
CA ALA A 512 33.97 14.77 -10.12
C ALA A 512 34.13 15.88 -9.06
N THR A 513 35.25 16.59 -9.11
CA THR A 513 35.57 17.69 -8.19
C THR A 513 36.07 18.88 -8.95
N ASP A 514 35.63 20.06 -8.52
CA ASP A 514 36.15 21.35 -8.93
C ASP A 514 36.25 22.26 -7.68
N SER A 515 37.20 23.20 -7.69
CA SER A 515 37.47 24.10 -6.54
C SER A 515 36.65 25.39 -6.55
N ASN A 516 35.89 25.64 -7.61
CA ASN A 516 35.42 26.97 -8.00
C ASN A 516 33.90 27.05 -8.22
N GLY A 517 33.19 25.91 -8.31
CA GLY A 517 31.72 25.92 -8.30
C GLY A 517 31.05 24.55 -8.28
N PRO A 518 29.70 24.52 -8.38
CA PRO A 518 28.95 23.30 -8.64
C PRO A 518 29.27 22.74 -10.03
N LEU A 519 29.14 21.41 -10.17
CA LEU A 519 29.34 20.68 -11.42
C LEU A 519 28.01 20.19 -12.00
N THR A 520 27.90 20.21 -13.33
CA THR A 520 26.75 19.67 -14.09
C THR A 520 27.25 18.65 -15.10
N TRP A 521 26.66 17.46 -15.08
CA TRP A 521 26.95 16.40 -16.06
C TRP A 521 26.11 16.57 -17.34
N ASN A 522 26.74 16.35 -18.49
CA ASN A 522 26.04 16.18 -19.76
C ASN A 522 25.33 14.81 -19.74
N THR A 523 24.02 14.81 -19.95
CA THR A 523 23.19 13.59 -19.96
C THR A 523 23.42 12.71 -21.20
N VAL A 524 24.07 13.25 -22.24
CA VAL A 524 24.45 12.51 -23.45
C VAL A 524 25.83 11.87 -23.26
N LEU A 525 25.83 10.53 -23.22
CA LEU A 525 27.04 9.71 -23.17
C LEU A 525 27.57 9.39 -24.57
N SER A 526 28.88 9.10 -24.64
CA SER A 526 29.55 8.50 -25.79
C SER A 526 30.43 7.32 -25.33
N GLY A 527 31.14 6.65 -26.22
CA GLY A 527 31.84 5.39 -25.93
C GLY A 527 31.17 4.19 -26.59
N THR A 528 31.74 3.00 -26.40
CA THR A 528 31.23 1.73 -26.96
C THR A 528 29.94 1.30 -26.27
N ASP A 529 29.86 1.50 -24.96
CA ASP A 529 28.80 0.99 -24.10
C ASP A 529 27.77 2.04 -23.70
N SER A 530 27.83 3.24 -24.31
CA SER A 530 26.98 4.37 -23.93
C SER A 530 25.47 4.11 -23.99
N SER A 531 25.03 3.18 -24.86
CA SER A 531 23.63 2.76 -24.98
C SER A 531 23.14 1.86 -23.84
N LYS A 532 24.06 1.31 -23.03
CA LYS A 532 23.76 0.52 -21.82
C LYS A 532 23.41 1.38 -20.61
N PHE A 533 23.49 2.71 -20.73
CA PHE A 533 23.33 3.63 -19.61
C PHE A 533 22.42 4.83 -19.91
N THR A 534 21.88 5.39 -18.83
CA THR A 534 21.37 6.76 -18.78
C THR A 534 22.18 7.54 -17.74
N LEU A 535 22.39 8.83 -17.96
CA LEU A 535 23.10 9.71 -17.01
C LEU A 535 22.22 10.92 -16.66
N SER A 536 22.03 11.17 -15.37
CA SER A 536 21.40 12.41 -14.89
C SER A 536 22.39 13.57 -14.83
N SER A 537 21.90 14.81 -14.86
CA SER A 537 22.73 16.01 -14.70
C SER A 537 23.45 16.09 -13.34
N ALA A 538 22.97 15.36 -12.33
CA ALA A 538 23.59 15.21 -11.02
C ALA A 538 24.68 14.12 -10.96
N GLY A 539 24.97 13.42 -12.07
CA GLY A 539 26.02 12.39 -12.12
C GLY A 539 25.56 10.98 -11.79
N VAL A 540 24.25 10.73 -11.70
CA VAL A 540 23.73 9.36 -11.47
C VAL A 540 23.70 8.61 -12.80
N LEU A 541 24.64 7.70 -12.98
CA LEU A 541 24.75 6.77 -14.10
C LEU A 541 23.94 5.50 -13.76
N THR A 542 22.97 5.13 -14.58
CA THR A 542 22.09 3.96 -14.34
C THR A 542 22.06 3.06 -15.55
N PHE A 543 22.26 1.75 -15.35
CA PHE A 543 22.14 0.76 -16.42
C PHE A 543 20.71 0.72 -17.00
N THR A 544 20.58 0.48 -18.30
CA THR A 544 19.27 0.39 -18.99
C THR A 544 18.57 -0.96 -18.81
N GLY A 545 19.27 -1.96 -18.28
CA GLY A 545 18.75 -3.29 -17.93
C GLY A 545 19.43 -3.83 -16.67
N VAL A 546 19.01 -5.03 -16.25
CA VAL A 546 19.72 -5.78 -15.18
C VAL A 546 21.03 -6.34 -15.74
N THR A 547 22.11 -6.21 -14.98
CA THR A 547 23.46 -6.68 -15.35
C THR A 547 23.68 -8.09 -14.81
N ASN A 548 24.24 -8.99 -15.61
CA ASN A 548 24.63 -10.34 -15.19
C ASN A 548 26.06 -10.62 -15.68
N PHE A 549 26.91 -11.15 -14.80
CA PHE A 549 28.34 -11.36 -15.02
C PHE A 549 28.60 -12.64 -15.82
N GLU A 550 27.72 -13.62 -15.80
CA GLU A 550 27.84 -14.86 -16.58
C GLU A 550 27.40 -14.64 -18.04
N ALA A 551 26.50 -13.67 -18.25
CA ALA A 551 25.93 -13.25 -19.53
C ALA A 551 26.27 -11.77 -19.83
N LYS A 552 27.57 -11.44 -19.77
CA LYS A 552 28.17 -10.13 -20.10
C LYS A 552 27.59 -9.56 -21.40
N ASP A 553 27.00 -8.38 -21.32
CA ASP A 553 26.34 -7.70 -22.44
C ASP A 553 27.08 -6.46 -22.94
N ASP A 554 28.27 -6.18 -22.41
CA ASP A 554 29.21 -5.14 -22.82
C ASP A 554 29.83 -5.37 -24.21
N SER A 555 30.44 -4.32 -24.76
CA SER A 555 31.09 -4.28 -26.07
C SER A 555 32.49 -4.91 -26.07
N GLY A 556 32.53 -6.19 -25.77
CA GLY A 556 33.76 -6.98 -25.65
C GLY A 556 33.51 -8.34 -25.00
N ALA A 557 32.44 -8.43 -24.21
CA ALA A 557 32.09 -9.50 -23.30
C ALA A 557 33.22 -9.78 -22.28
N ASP A 558 33.91 -8.73 -21.82
CA ASP A 558 34.99 -8.82 -20.83
C ASP A 558 34.58 -8.36 -19.42
N GLY A 559 33.41 -7.72 -19.28
CA GLY A 559 32.86 -7.24 -18.03
C GLY A 559 33.27 -5.81 -17.67
N VAL A 560 33.91 -5.09 -18.60
CA VAL A 560 34.27 -3.68 -18.47
C VAL A 560 33.42 -2.85 -19.43
N TYR A 561 32.51 -2.05 -18.88
CA TYR A 561 31.69 -1.15 -19.69
C TYR A 561 32.44 0.17 -19.90
N ASP A 562 32.75 0.50 -21.16
CA ASP A 562 33.53 1.70 -21.51
C ASP A 562 32.64 2.82 -22.05
N ILE A 563 32.56 3.90 -21.27
CA ILE A 563 31.83 5.12 -21.63
C ILE A 563 32.74 6.35 -21.62
N THR A 564 32.24 7.44 -22.19
CA THR A 564 32.82 8.78 -22.07
C THR A 564 31.72 9.73 -21.66
N ALA A 565 31.85 10.26 -20.43
CA ALA A 565 30.95 11.24 -19.85
C ALA A 565 31.63 12.62 -19.87
N THR A 566 30.83 13.68 -20.01
CA THR A 566 31.32 15.06 -19.98
C THR A 566 30.71 15.78 -18.78
N VAL A 567 31.54 16.45 -17.99
CA VAL A 567 31.10 17.33 -16.89
C VAL A 567 31.54 18.76 -17.17
N THR A 568 30.74 19.72 -16.75
CA THR A 568 30.98 21.16 -16.92
C THR A 568 30.82 21.87 -15.58
N ASP A 569 31.70 22.82 -15.28
CA ASP A 569 31.61 23.69 -14.09
C ASP A 569 30.68 24.90 -14.30
N ALA A 570 30.59 25.76 -13.28
CA ALA A 570 29.81 27.00 -13.33
C ALA A 570 30.39 28.10 -14.24
N ALA A 571 31.69 28.05 -14.58
CA ALA A 571 32.34 28.95 -15.55
C ALA A 571 32.23 28.43 -17.00
N GLY A 572 31.66 27.24 -17.20
CA GLY A 572 31.52 26.61 -18.51
C GLY A 572 32.78 25.93 -19.03
N ASN A 573 33.75 25.56 -18.17
CA ASN A 573 34.84 24.68 -18.58
C ASN A 573 34.36 23.22 -18.55
N SER A 574 34.51 22.53 -19.68
CA SER A 574 34.00 21.15 -19.85
C SER A 574 35.13 20.14 -19.98
N LYS A 575 35.07 19.07 -19.17
CA LYS A 575 35.97 17.92 -19.25
C LYS A 575 35.20 16.68 -19.72
N ALA A 576 35.54 16.18 -20.91
CA ALA A 576 35.20 14.82 -21.32
C ALA A 576 36.20 13.84 -20.68
N GLN A 577 35.70 12.75 -20.09
CA GLN A 577 36.49 11.73 -19.43
C GLN A 577 36.01 10.34 -19.86
N ALA A 578 36.93 9.50 -20.33
CA ALA A 578 36.71 8.08 -20.49
C ALA A 578 36.59 7.43 -19.10
N ILE A 579 35.56 6.63 -18.90
CA ILE A 579 35.22 5.96 -17.64
C ILE A 579 34.98 4.49 -17.93
N SER A 580 35.68 3.63 -17.20
CA SER A 580 35.53 2.18 -17.24
C SER A 580 34.78 1.71 -15.99
N ILE A 581 33.73 0.92 -16.17
CA ILE A 581 32.93 0.32 -15.09
C ILE A 581 33.15 -1.18 -15.09
N ASN A 582 33.86 -1.70 -14.09
CA ASN A 582 34.08 -3.14 -13.92
C ASN A 582 32.88 -3.77 -13.22
N LEU A 583 32.18 -4.66 -13.91
CA LEU A 583 31.17 -5.52 -13.30
C LEU A 583 31.86 -6.56 -12.41
N GLN A 584 31.33 -6.80 -11.22
CA GLN A 584 31.86 -7.74 -10.24
C GLN A 584 30.85 -8.88 -10.03
N ASN A 585 31.36 -10.11 -10.12
CA ASN A 585 30.65 -11.35 -9.83
C ASN A 585 30.06 -11.32 -8.40
N VAL A 586 28.80 -11.71 -8.25
CA VAL A 586 28.17 -12.07 -6.97
C VAL A 586 27.89 -13.57 -7.00
N ASN A 587 27.83 -14.24 -5.85
CA ASN A 587 27.49 -15.67 -5.81
C ASN A 587 25.97 -15.82 -5.74
N GLU A 588 25.37 -16.50 -6.71
CA GLU A 588 23.96 -16.88 -6.74
C GLU A 588 23.70 -18.21 -6.03
N ALA A 589 22.47 -18.42 -5.58
CA ALA A 589 22.09 -19.73 -5.05
C ALA A 589 21.90 -20.76 -6.19
N PRO A 590 22.20 -22.05 -5.98
CA PRO A 590 21.87 -23.09 -6.94
C PRO A 590 20.35 -23.15 -7.19
N THR A 591 19.96 -23.77 -8.30
CA THR A 591 18.56 -23.92 -8.72
C THR A 591 18.19 -25.39 -8.89
N VAL A 592 16.91 -25.73 -8.70
CA VAL A 592 16.39 -27.07 -9.05
C VAL A 592 16.12 -27.11 -10.55
N ALA A 593 17.03 -27.71 -11.31
CA ALA A 593 16.89 -27.87 -12.75
C ALA A 593 16.01 -29.07 -13.13
N ASN A 594 16.01 -30.13 -12.31
CA ASN A 594 15.17 -31.32 -12.48
C ASN A 594 14.80 -31.88 -11.10
N ALA A 595 13.52 -32.22 -10.87
CA ALA A 595 13.10 -32.84 -9.62
C ALA A 595 13.61 -34.30 -9.48
N ILE A 596 13.84 -34.72 -8.24
CA ILE A 596 14.14 -36.10 -7.86
C ILE A 596 12.85 -36.92 -7.91
N ALA A 597 12.87 -38.07 -8.58
CA ALA A 597 11.71 -38.94 -8.69
C ALA A 597 11.47 -39.76 -7.40
N ASP A 598 10.20 -39.95 -7.04
CA ASP A 598 9.78 -40.82 -5.94
C ASP A 598 10.30 -42.26 -6.10
N GLN A 599 10.60 -42.92 -4.98
CA GLN A 599 11.20 -44.25 -4.92
C GLN A 599 10.32 -45.23 -4.12
N THR A 600 10.48 -46.53 -4.39
CA THR A 600 9.86 -47.61 -3.60
C THR A 600 10.96 -48.52 -3.05
N PHE A 601 10.98 -48.72 -1.73
CA PHE A 601 11.95 -49.55 -1.01
C PHE A 601 11.22 -50.71 -0.31
N ILE A 602 11.90 -51.85 -0.10
CA ILE A 602 11.26 -53.12 0.27
C ILE A 602 11.57 -53.52 1.72
N VAL A 603 10.53 -53.63 2.54
CA VAL A 603 10.64 -53.99 3.96
C VAL A 603 11.22 -55.38 4.13
N GLY A 604 12.35 -55.50 4.84
CA GLY A 604 13.00 -56.78 5.14
C GLY A 604 13.64 -57.51 3.95
N GLY A 605 13.73 -56.86 2.79
CA GLY A 605 14.40 -57.36 1.60
C GLY A 605 15.94 -57.18 1.61
N ALA A 606 16.52 -57.05 0.42
CA ALA A 606 17.90 -56.61 0.27
C ALA A 606 18.06 -55.12 0.66
N VAL A 607 19.30 -54.64 0.79
CA VAL A 607 19.54 -53.20 0.90
C VAL A 607 19.26 -52.55 -0.45
N ASP A 608 18.22 -51.75 -0.52
CA ASP A 608 17.88 -50.94 -1.69
C ASP A 608 18.84 -49.75 -1.81
N SER A 609 19.06 -49.29 -3.04
CA SER A 609 20.00 -48.21 -3.35
C SER A 609 19.49 -47.35 -4.51
N PHE A 610 19.42 -46.05 -4.30
CA PHE A 610 18.97 -45.05 -5.28
C PHE A 610 20.01 -43.92 -5.37
N THR A 611 20.41 -43.55 -6.59
CA THR A 611 21.31 -42.41 -6.82
C THR A 611 20.62 -41.37 -7.66
N PHE A 612 20.51 -40.13 -7.18
CA PHE A 612 19.91 -39.05 -7.95
C PHE A 612 20.89 -38.46 -8.98
N ASN A 613 20.35 -37.95 -10.08
CA ASN A 613 21.16 -37.48 -11.21
C ASN A 613 21.94 -36.21 -10.87
N ALA A 614 23.13 -36.06 -11.46
CA ALA A 614 23.97 -34.87 -11.23
C ALA A 614 23.34 -33.54 -11.72
N ASN A 615 22.33 -33.61 -12.61
CA ASN A 615 21.62 -32.44 -13.16
C ASN A 615 20.31 -32.08 -12.43
N VAL A 616 20.07 -32.64 -11.23
CA VAL A 616 18.95 -32.23 -10.36
C VAL A 616 19.11 -30.76 -9.95
N PHE A 617 20.33 -30.40 -9.53
CA PHE A 617 20.69 -29.05 -9.14
C PHE A 617 21.68 -28.46 -10.16
N ALA A 618 21.48 -27.21 -10.52
CA ALA A 618 22.36 -26.46 -11.42
C ALA A 618 22.69 -25.10 -10.83
N ASP A 619 23.91 -24.66 -11.07
CA ASP A 619 24.46 -23.41 -10.54
C ASP A 619 24.98 -22.58 -11.71
N VAL A 620 24.84 -21.25 -11.63
CA VAL A 620 25.20 -20.35 -12.73
C VAL A 620 26.64 -19.85 -12.58
N ASP A 621 27.15 -19.75 -11.35
CA ASP A 621 28.51 -19.32 -11.05
C ASP A 621 29.57 -20.24 -11.66
N ALA A 622 30.56 -19.62 -12.29
CA ALA A 622 31.62 -20.36 -12.95
C ALA A 622 32.52 -21.09 -11.94
N ASN A 623 32.65 -22.42 -12.11
CA ASN A 623 33.43 -23.34 -11.27
C ASN A 623 32.82 -23.66 -9.89
N THR A 624 31.53 -23.41 -9.66
CA THR A 624 30.85 -23.88 -8.45
C THR A 624 30.95 -25.41 -8.30
N THR A 625 31.24 -25.85 -7.07
CA THR A 625 31.17 -27.26 -6.67
C THR A 625 30.05 -27.42 -5.65
N LEU A 626 28.99 -28.15 -6.01
CA LEU A 626 27.86 -28.40 -5.13
C LEU A 626 28.17 -29.48 -4.09
N THR A 627 27.83 -29.19 -2.84
CA THR A 627 27.80 -30.13 -1.73
C THR A 627 26.35 -30.50 -1.41
N TYR A 628 26.10 -31.74 -0.99
CA TYR A 628 24.74 -32.25 -0.77
C TYR A 628 24.54 -32.72 0.67
N THR A 629 23.38 -32.42 1.24
CA THR A 629 22.91 -32.99 2.52
C THR A 629 21.49 -33.52 2.36
N ALA A 630 21.12 -34.52 3.15
CA ALA A 630 19.77 -35.07 3.15
C ALA A 630 19.16 -35.08 4.56
N SER A 631 17.88 -34.72 4.65
CA SER A 631 17.07 -34.73 5.87
C SER A 631 15.65 -35.19 5.56
N LEU A 632 14.78 -35.27 6.58
CA LEU A 632 13.34 -35.24 6.34
C LEU A 632 12.93 -33.83 5.87
N ALA A 633 11.84 -33.73 5.10
CA ALA A 633 11.30 -32.42 4.66
C ALA A 633 10.89 -31.49 5.83
N GLY A 634 10.58 -32.06 7.00
CA GLY A 634 10.36 -31.34 8.26
C GLY A 634 11.64 -30.95 9.02
N GLY A 635 12.83 -31.12 8.45
CA GLY A 635 14.13 -30.79 9.07
C GLY A 635 14.67 -31.83 10.07
N GLY A 636 13.97 -32.95 10.25
CA GLY A 636 14.42 -34.05 11.11
C GLY A 636 15.53 -34.90 10.48
N ALA A 637 16.27 -35.66 11.30
CA ALA A 637 17.21 -36.65 10.82
C ALA A 637 16.51 -37.76 10.01
N LEU A 638 17.22 -38.36 9.04
CA LEU A 638 16.71 -39.52 8.31
C LEU A 638 16.39 -40.69 9.26
N PRO A 639 15.40 -41.54 8.94
CA PRO A 639 15.14 -42.76 9.71
C PRO A 639 16.39 -43.62 9.80
N GLY A 640 16.60 -44.32 10.93
CA GLY A 640 17.82 -45.12 11.15
C GLY A 640 18.04 -46.28 10.16
N TRP A 641 17.08 -46.57 9.29
CA TRP A 641 17.19 -47.52 8.19
C TRP A 641 17.70 -46.92 6.87
N LEU A 642 17.74 -45.59 6.74
CA LEU A 642 18.07 -44.85 5.51
C LEU A 642 19.37 -44.05 5.72
N SER A 643 20.36 -44.32 4.88
CA SER A 643 21.62 -43.60 4.82
C SER A 643 21.75 -42.82 3.50
N PHE A 644 22.51 -41.73 3.52
CA PHE A 644 22.82 -40.91 2.35
C PHE A 644 24.32 -40.65 2.24
N ASP A 645 24.92 -41.06 1.12
CA ASP A 645 26.28 -40.70 0.74
C ASP A 645 26.24 -39.46 -0.17
N ALA A 646 26.68 -38.34 0.39
CA ALA A 646 26.74 -37.05 -0.31
C ALA A 646 27.75 -37.01 -1.47
N ALA A 647 28.82 -37.81 -1.42
CA ALA A 647 29.86 -37.81 -2.45
C ALA A 647 29.39 -38.55 -3.71
N THR A 648 28.58 -39.61 -3.55
CA THR A 648 28.02 -40.37 -4.67
C THR A 648 26.59 -39.96 -5.05
N ARG A 649 25.91 -39.13 -4.23
CA ARG A 649 24.47 -38.80 -4.28
C ARG A 649 23.56 -40.03 -4.08
N THR A 650 24.01 -41.00 -3.29
CA THR A 650 23.35 -42.31 -3.14
C THR A 650 22.63 -42.44 -1.80
N PHE A 651 21.33 -42.66 -1.86
CA PHE A 651 20.54 -43.19 -0.76
C PHE A 651 20.67 -44.71 -0.72
N SER A 652 20.85 -45.30 0.46
CA SER A 652 20.80 -46.76 0.64
C SER A 652 20.16 -47.12 1.98
N GLY A 653 19.45 -48.26 2.03
CA GLY A 653 18.74 -48.66 3.24
C GLY A 653 17.87 -49.90 3.09
N ASN A 654 17.32 -50.38 4.21
CA ASN A 654 16.25 -51.37 4.20
C ASN A 654 15.17 -51.02 5.24
N PRO A 655 13.96 -50.61 4.82
CA PRO A 655 12.91 -50.17 5.75
C PRO A 655 12.52 -51.24 6.77
N THR A 656 12.34 -50.84 8.03
CA THR A 656 11.92 -51.75 9.12
C THR A 656 10.41 -51.96 9.19
N GLY A 657 9.62 -51.28 8.37
CA GLY A 657 8.17 -51.35 8.32
C GLY A 657 7.62 -50.58 7.12
N ALA A 658 6.38 -50.86 6.72
CA ALA A 658 5.74 -50.18 5.60
C ALA A 658 5.24 -48.78 6.04
N ASP A 659 5.69 -47.74 5.35
CA ASP A 659 5.46 -46.33 5.69
C ASP A 659 5.84 -45.44 4.48
N THR A 660 5.55 -44.13 4.54
CA THR A 660 6.04 -43.14 3.56
C THR A 660 6.98 -42.13 4.21
N THR A 661 8.13 -41.89 3.59
CA THR A 661 9.17 -40.98 4.10
C THR A 661 9.46 -39.90 3.05
N THR A 662 9.09 -38.65 3.34
CA THR A 662 9.46 -37.49 2.50
C THR A 662 10.86 -37.01 2.86
N VAL A 663 11.78 -37.18 1.94
CA VAL A 663 13.20 -36.83 2.05
C VAL A 663 13.45 -35.51 1.32
N ARG A 664 14.15 -34.60 1.99
CA ARG A 664 14.69 -33.37 1.42
C ARG A 664 16.16 -33.58 1.08
N VAL A 665 16.55 -33.24 -0.14
CA VAL A 665 17.95 -33.04 -0.52
C VAL A 665 18.20 -31.55 -0.64
N THR A 666 19.22 -31.07 0.06
CA THR A 666 19.71 -29.69 -0.04
C THR A 666 21.04 -29.69 -0.78
N ALA A 667 21.16 -28.88 -1.82
CA ALA A 667 22.41 -28.58 -2.50
C ALA A 667 22.91 -27.20 -2.05
N THR A 668 24.19 -27.12 -1.68
CA THR A 668 24.87 -25.89 -1.24
C THR A 668 26.10 -25.65 -2.10
N ASP A 669 26.28 -24.43 -2.59
CA ASP A 669 27.43 -23.99 -3.40
C ASP A 669 28.71 -23.77 -2.55
N GLY A 670 29.73 -23.16 -3.18
CA GLY A 670 30.97 -22.77 -2.50
C GLY A 670 30.89 -21.47 -1.68
N GLY A 671 29.92 -20.60 -1.95
CA GLY A 671 29.63 -19.37 -1.20
C GLY A 671 28.79 -19.59 0.06
N GLY A 672 28.14 -20.75 0.17
CA GLY A 672 27.23 -21.14 1.26
C GLY A 672 25.75 -20.88 0.99
N LEU A 673 25.33 -20.51 -0.23
CA LEU A 673 23.92 -20.43 -0.58
C LEU A 673 23.40 -21.81 -1.01
N SER A 674 22.09 -22.03 -0.85
CA SER A 674 21.51 -23.36 -0.97
C SER A 674 20.09 -23.39 -1.49
N VAL A 675 19.75 -24.47 -2.20
CA VAL A 675 18.40 -24.81 -2.64
C VAL A 675 18.06 -26.24 -2.21
N SER A 676 16.78 -26.59 -2.20
CA SER A 676 16.35 -27.94 -1.83
C SER A 676 15.27 -28.47 -2.76
N ASP A 677 15.22 -29.80 -2.88
CA ASP A 677 14.18 -30.56 -3.55
C ASP A 677 13.70 -31.71 -2.65
N ASP A 678 12.41 -32.04 -2.71
CA ASP A 678 11.74 -33.02 -1.85
C ASP A 678 11.17 -34.18 -2.67
N PHE A 679 11.47 -35.42 -2.28
CA PHE A 679 10.93 -36.63 -2.91
C PHE A 679 10.45 -37.65 -1.86
N VAL A 680 9.58 -38.58 -2.26
CA VAL A 680 9.02 -39.59 -1.37
C VAL A 680 9.69 -40.94 -1.58
N ILE A 681 10.06 -41.59 -0.47
CA ILE A 681 10.37 -43.02 -0.43
C ILE A 681 9.20 -43.75 0.20
N THR A 682 8.55 -44.63 -0.56
CA THR A 682 7.47 -45.51 -0.10
C THR A 682 8.03 -46.87 0.27
N ALA A 683 7.92 -47.27 1.54
CA ALA A 683 8.31 -48.58 2.01
C ALA A 683 7.14 -49.56 1.88
N VAL A 684 7.32 -50.66 1.14
CA VAL A 684 6.28 -51.70 0.95
C VAL A 684 6.74 -53.05 1.47
N ALA A 685 5.82 -53.80 2.08
CA ALA A 685 6.07 -55.15 2.57
C ALA A 685 5.66 -56.22 1.55
N ALA A 686 6.43 -57.29 1.46
CA ALA A 686 6.13 -58.42 0.57
C ALA A 686 4.86 -59.19 1.04
N PRO A 687 4.00 -59.68 0.11
CA PRO A 687 2.74 -60.33 0.46
C PRO A 687 2.93 -61.64 1.21
N SER A 688 2.16 -61.86 2.27
CA SER A 688 2.14 -63.09 3.07
C SER A 688 0.96 -63.98 2.71
N LEU A 689 1.21 -65.28 2.55
CA LEU A 689 0.17 -66.30 2.34
C LEU A 689 -0.27 -66.91 3.68
N SER A 690 -1.56 -67.20 3.84
CA SER A 690 -2.14 -67.87 5.02
C SER A 690 -3.25 -68.86 4.64
N THR A 691 -3.65 -69.75 5.55
CA THR A 691 -4.78 -70.68 5.37
C THR A 691 -5.46 -70.97 6.71
N THR A 692 -6.65 -71.56 6.68
CA THR A 692 -7.38 -72.04 7.88
C THR A 692 -7.03 -73.49 8.24
N LEU A 693 -6.37 -74.22 7.34
CA LEU A 693 -5.79 -75.52 7.68
C LEU A 693 -4.75 -75.38 8.80
N SER A 694 -4.69 -76.40 9.66
CA SER A 694 -3.73 -76.54 10.74
C SER A 694 -3.75 -77.97 11.27
N SER A 695 -2.78 -78.34 12.11
CA SER A 695 -2.71 -79.69 12.70
C SER A 695 -3.84 -80.00 13.68
N ALA A 696 -4.77 -79.06 13.91
CA ALA A 696 -6.02 -79.29 14.62
C ALA A 696 -7.16 -79.79 13.70
N VAL A 697 -7.02 -79.64 12.38
CA VAL A 697 -7.92 -80.21 11.38
C VAL A 697 -7.57 -81.68 11.20
N THR A 698 -8.45 -82.57 11.64
CA THR A 698 -8.22 -84.03 11.67
C THR A 698 -9.24 -84.81 10.83
N ASN A 699 -10.05 -84.09 10.05
CA ASN A 699 -11.22 -84.60 9.35
C ASN A 699 -11.48 -83.87 8.03
N PHE A 700 -10.43 -83.44 7.32
CA PHE A 700 -10.58 -82.74 6.04
C PHE A 700 -11.24 -83.66 4.99
N ASP A 701 -12.26 -83.16 4.28
CA ASP A 701 -12.92 -83.91 3.20
C ASP A 701 -11.94 -84.10 2.05
N VAL A 702 -11.70 -85.35 1.69
CA VAL A 702 -10.67 -85.75 0.71
C VAL A 702 -10.85 -85.12 -0.67
N ARG A 703 -12.07 -84.68 -1.02
CA ARG A 703 -12.40 -84.05 -2.31
C ARG A 703 -12.30 -82.52 -2.26
N SER A 704 -12.02 -81.93 -1.10
CA SER A 704 -12.05 -80.48 -0.93
C SER A 704 -10.84 -79.83 -1.59
N SER A 705 -11.09 -78.80 -2.39
CA SER A 705 -10.05 -77.82 -2.74
C SER A 705 -9.46 -77.19 -1.48
N ILE A 706 -8.19 -76.80 -1.57
CA ILE A 706 -7.45 -76.10 -0.53
C ILE A 706 -7.44 -74.60 -0.84
N VAL A 707 -7.61 -73.74 0.16
CA VAL A 707 -7.69 -72.28 -0.05
C VAL A 707 -6.61 -71.57 0.75
N LEU A 708 -5.82 -70.73 0.07
CA LEU A 708 -4.93 -69.76 0.69
C LEU A 708 -5.51 -68.35 0.58
N SER A 709 -5.26 -67.51 1.58
CA SER A 709 -5.55 -66.08 1.59
C SER A 709 -4.27 -65.26 1.45
N VAL A 710 -4.39 -64.08 0.86
CA VAL A 710 -3.29 -63.12 0.69
C VAL A 710 -3.83 -61.68 0.79
N GLY A 711 -3.01 -60.77 1.33
CA GLY A 711 -3.42 -59.40 1.65
C GLY A 711 -3.53 -58.42 0.48
N GLU A 712 -3.15 -58.84 -0.72
CA GLU A 712 -3.27 -58.06 -1.96
C GLU A 712 -3.59 -58.96 -3.16
N THR A 713 -3.95 -58.37 -4.30
CA THR A 713 -4.02 -59.11 -5.57
C THR A 713 -2.62 -59.65 -5.91
N VAL A 714 -2.52 -60.94 -6.22
CA VAL A 714 -1.26 -61.56 -6.68
C VAL A 714 -1.41 -62.24 -8.04
N THR A 715 -0.30 -62.44 -8.74
CA THR A 715 -0.20 -63.25 -9.96
C THR A 715 0.70 -64.46 -9.74
N ALA A 716 0.41 -65.58 -10.41
CA ALA A 716 1.23 -66.78 -10.33
C ALA A 716 2.58 -66.59 -11.03
N LYS A 717 3.68 -66.90 -10.34
CA LYS A 717 5.04 -66.74 -10.87
C LYS A 717 5.56 -68.05 -11.47
N SER A 718 6.15 -67.97 -12.66
CA SER A 718 6.80 -69.12 -13.29
C SER A 718 7.98 -69.62 -12.44
N GLY A 719 8.04 -70.94 -12.23
CA GLY A 719 8.98 -71.57 -11.29
C GLY A 719 8.46 -71.69 -9.85
N GLY A 720 7.35 -71.01 -9.51
CA GLY A 720 6.63 -71.23 -8.25
C GLY A 720 5.95 -72.60 -8.21
N SER A 721 5.91 -73.22 -7.04
CA SER A 721 5.28 -74.53 -6.84
C SER A 721 4.49 -74.63 -5.54
N ILE A 722 3.46 -75.48 -5.58
CA ILE A 722 2.75 -76.00 -4.41
C ILE A 722 3.13 -77.48 -4.29
N THR A 723 3.39 -77.91 -3.05
CA THR A 723 3.70 -79.30 -2.72
C THR A 723 2.70 -79.79 -1.68
N LEU A 724 2.02 -80.89 -1.99
CA LEU A 724 1.25 -81.69 -1.06
C LEU A 724 2.05 -82.97 -0.78
N THR A 725 2.18 -83.35 0.49
CA THR A 725 2.81 -84.61 0.87
C THR A 725 1.96 -85.32 1.91
N ASP A 726 1.45 -86.51 1.58
CA ASP A 726 1.05 -87.47 2.59
C ASP A 726 2.32 -87.88 3.37
N LEU A 727 2.32 -87.59 4.67
CA LEU A 727 3.41 -87.83 5.59
C LEU A 727 3.52 -89.32 5.99
N GLY A 728 2.53 -90.14 5.63
CA GLY A 728 2.41 -91.54 6.03
C GLY A 728 1.89 -91.72 7.47
N GLY A 729 2.02 -92.96 7.96
CA GLY A 729 1.19 -93.48 9.06
C GLY A 729 0.04 -94.32 8.51
N THR A 730 -0.63 -95.11 9.36
CA THR A 730 -1.68 -96.04 8.92
C THR A 730 -2.91 -95.32 8.40
N GLY A 731 -3.02 -95.20 7.07
CA GLY A 731 -4.22 -94.75 6.39
C GLY A 731 -5.38 -95.74 6.55
N TYR A 732 -6.48 -95.48 5.84
CA TYR A 732 -7.71 -96.24 5.99
C TYR A 732 -7.60 -97.74 5.65
N GLN A 733 -6.77 -98.15 4.70
CA GLN A 733 -6.46 -99.54 4.34
C GLN A 733 -5.23 -100.11 5.06
N GLY A 734 -4.47 -99.29 5.78
CA GLY A 734 -3.15 -99.64 6.32
C GLY A 734 -1.99 -99.24 5.41
N GLU A 735 -2.25 -98.33 4.46
CA GLU A 735 -1.28 -97.49 3.78
C GLU A 735 -0.28 -96.93 4.79
N SER A 736 0.99 -96.79 4.41
CA SER A 736 2.00 -96.17 5.29
C SER A 736 3.15 -95.50 4.54
N THR A 737 3.04 -95.43 3.22
CA THR A 737 4.05 -94.87 2.32
C THR A 737 3.81 -93.38 2.12
N THR A 738 4.78 -92.56 2.50
CA THR A 738 4.82 -91.12 2.18
C THR A 738 4.71 -90.91 0.66
N HIS A 739 3.76 -90.08 0.21
CA HIS A 739 3.61 -89.71 -1.21
C HIS A 739 3.63 -88.19 -1.37
N THR A 740 4.47 -87.68 -2.27
CA THR A 740 4.64 -86.24 -2.51
C THR A 740 4.25 -85.87 -3.93
N GLN A 741 3.29 -84.95 -4.06
CA GLN A 741 2.97 -84.31 -5.33
C GLN A 741 3.39 -82.84 -5.30
N THR A 742 4.10 -82.41 -6.34
CA THR A 742 4.46 -81.01 -6.56
C THR A 742 3.95 -80.56 -7.92
N PHE A 743 3.29 -79.41 -7.99
CA PHE A 743 2.76 -78.84 -9.22
C PHE A 743 3.05 -77.34 -9.31
N SER A 744 3.10 -76.83 -10.55
CA SER A 744 3.35 -75.41 -10.80
C SER A 744 2.16 -74.56 -10.36
N VAL A 745 2.43 -73.41 -9.75
CA VAL A 745 1.39 -72.41 -9.46
C VAL A 745 0.80 -71.75 -10.70
N THR A 746 1.44 -71.94 -11.86
CA THR A 746 0.93 -71.50 -13.16
C THR A 746 0.04 -72.54 -13.85
N ASP A 747 -0.19 -73.71 -13.25
CA ASP A 747 -1.12 -74.71 -13.76
C ASP A 747 -2.56 -74.30 -13.44
N THR A 748 -3.23 -73.65 -14.40
CA THR A 748 -4.60 -73.14 -14.24
C THR A 748 -5.67 -74.23 -14.11
N SER A 749 -5.32 -75.51 -14.26
CA SER A 749 -6.23 -76.63 -13.95
C SER A 749 -6.21 -77.01 -12.46
N ARG A 750 -5.10 -76.71 -11.77
CA ARG A 750 -4.87 -77.01 -10.35
C ARG A 750 -4.86 -75.76 -9.46
N VAL A 751 -4.59 -74.57 -10.00
CA VAL A 751 -4.46 -73.33 -9.24
C VAL A 751 -5.24 -72.19 -9.88
N THR A 752 -6.22 -71.66 -9.15
CA THR A 752 -7.06 -70.54 -9.58
C THR A 752 -6.96 -69.39 -8.58
N ILE A 753 -6.61 -68.19 -9.05
CA ILE A 753 -6.59 -66.98 -8.24
C ILE A 753 -7.91 -66.23 -8.44
N VAL A 754 -8.62 -65.93 -7.35
CA VAL A 754 -9.92 -65.24 -7.37
C VAL A 754 -9.94 -64.05 -6.41
N GLY A 755 -10.84 -63.09 -6.67
CA GLY A 755 -10.95 -61.86 -5.88
C GLY A 755 -9.85 -60.83 -6.19
N SER A 756 -9.84 -59.72 -5.45
CA SER A 756 -8.84 -58.64 -5.58
C SER A 756 -8.56 -57.97 -4.23
N GLY A 757 -7.40 -57.34 -4.11
CA GLY A 757 -6.93 -56.70 -2.87
C GLY A 757 -6.84 -57.69 -1.71
N ALA A 758 -7.15 -57.23 -0.49
CA ALA A 758 -7.17 -58.08 0.70
C ALA A 758 -8.18 -59.25 0.66
N ASN A 759 -9.07 -59.27 -0.34
CA ASN A 759 -10.02 -60.36 -0.53
C ASN A 759 -9.48 -61.48 -1.44
N THR A 760 -8.31 -61.33 -2.06
CA THR A 760 -7.76 -62.36 -2.95
C THR A 760 -7.58 -63.72 -2.26
N LYS A 761 -7.92 -64.78 -2.99
CA LYS A 761 -7.79 -66.18 -2.59
C LYS A 761 -7.08 -66.96 -3.71
N ILE A 762 -6.27 -67.92 -3.30
CA ILE A 762 -5.64 -68.90 -4.19
C ILE A 762 -6.32 -70.24 -3.89
N ILE A 763 -7.14 -70.70 -4.83
CA ILE A 763 -7.82 -72.00 -4.77
C ILE A 763 -6.89 -73.03 -5.41
N ILE A 764 -6.61 -74.08 -4.66
CA ILE A 764 -5.73 -75.19 -5.00
C ILE A 764 -6.62 -76.42 -5.14
N ASN A 765 -6.89 -76.83 -6.37
CA ASN A 765 -7.48 -78.12 -6.69
C ASN A 765 -6.33 -79.15 -6.76
N PRO A 766 -6.28 -80.16 -5.87
CA PRO A 766 -5.27 -81.19 -5.99
C PRO A 766 -5.35 -81.94 -7.33
N GLY A 767 -6.50 -81.99 -8.00
CA GLY A 767 -6.69 -82.67 -9.29
C GLY A 767 -6.87 -84.19 -9.16
N PHE A 768 -6.92 -84.66 -7.92
CA PHE A 768 -7.22 -86.00 -7.43
C PHE A 768 -7.85 -85.80 -6.03
N ASP A 769 -8.50 -86.82 -5.49
CA ASP A 769 -8.97 -86.86 -4.12
C ASP A 769 -7.89 -87.42 -3.17
N LEU A 770 -7.71 -86.75 -2.03
CA LEU A 770 -6.68 -87.10 -1.05
C LEU A 770 -6.95 -88.47 -0.40
N ASP A 771 -5.92 -89.15 0.09
CA ASP A 771 -6.10 -90.44 0.78
C ASP A 771 -6.94 -90.30 2.07
N LEU A 772 -7.75 -91.31 2.39
CA LEU A 772 -8.58 -91.36 3.61
C LEU A 772 -7.76 -91.71 4.86
N ALA A 773 -8.09 -91.05 5.98
CA ALA A 773 -7.40 -91.18 7.27
C ALA A 773 -5.88 -90.83 7.27
N SER A 774 -5.40 -90.12 6.25
CA SER A 774 -3.99 -89.76 6.05
C SER A 774 -3.62 -88.40 6.63
N ASN A 775 -2.31 -88.19 6.86
CA ASN A 775 -1.76 -86.94 7.40
C ASN A 775 -1.02 -86.19 6.31
N TYR A 776 -1.55 -85.05 5.86
CA TYR A 776 -0.98 -84.26 4.79
C TYR A 776 -0.18 -83.07 5.31
N SER A 777 0.86 -82.68 4.58
CA SER A 777 1.51 -81.38 4.67
C SER A 777 1.35 -80.60 3.37
N LEU A 778 1.09 -79.30 3.50
CA LEU A 778 0.99 -78.32 2.43
C LEU A 778 2.16 -77.35 2.55
N ALA A 779 2.94 -77.23 1.48
CA ALA A 779 4.00 -76.25 1.33
C ALA A 779 3.81 -75.44 0.04
N VAL A 780 4.29 -74.20 0.04
CA VAL A 780 4.33 -73.31 -1.13
C VAL A 780 5.74 -72.76 -1.21
N SER A 781 6.35 -72.78 -2.39
CA SER A 781 7.70 -72.24 -2.57
C SER A 781 7.74 -70.74 -2.28
N THR A 782 8.84 -70.25 -1.72
CA THR A 782 9.06 -68.79 -1.59
C THR A 782 8.98 -68.12 -2.96
N GLY A 783 8.33 -66.96 -3.05
CA GLY A 783 8.10 -66.24 -4.30
C GLY A 783 7.23 -66.96 -5.33
N ALA A 784 6.37 -67.89 -4.91
CA ALA A 784 5.43 -68.55 -5.82
C ALA A 784 4.44 -67.58 -6.50
N PHE A 785 4.09 -66.47 -5.86
CA PHE A 785 3.23 -65.45 -6.44
C PHE A 785 3.90 -64.07 -6.31
N THR A 786 3.54 -63.13 -7.18
CA THR A 786 4.01 -61.74 -7.11
C THR A 786 2.82 -60.81 -6.88
N GLY A 787 2.93 -59.91 -5.89
CA GLY A 787 1.95 -58.88 -5.58
C GLY A 787 1.80 -57.87 -6.71
N VAL A 788 0.56 -57.56 -7.08
CA VAL A 788 0.24 -56.58 -8.13
C VAL A 788 0.36 -55.16 -7.60
N THR A 789 0.14 -54.93 -6.30
CA THR A 789 0.25 -53.60 -5.69
C THR A 789 1.67 -53.33 -5.22
N THR A 790 2.33 -54.33 -4.62
CA THR A 790 3.69 -54.17 -4.07
C THR A 790 4.80 -54.45 -5.10
N GLY A 791 4.48 -55.17 -6.18
CA GLY A 791 5.47 -55.71 -7.11
C GLY A 791 6.37 -56.80 -6.52
N GLN A 792 6.10 -57.24 -5.28
CA GLN A 792 6.99 -58.13 -4.53
C GLN A 792 6.55 -59.59 -4.58
N ASP A 793 7.53 -60.47 -4.55
CA ASP A 793 7.33 -61.91 -4.41
C ASP A 793 6.76 -62.27 -3.03
N THR A 794 5.87 -63.26 -2.96
CA THR A 794 5.29 -63.71 -1.69
C THR A 794 6.35 -64.27 -0.76
N GLN A 795 6.26 -63.86 0.51
CA GLN A 795 7.09 -64.37 1.61
C GLN A 795 6.99 -65.90 1.73
N ALA A 796 8.00 -66.50 2.37
CA ALA A 796 8.02 -67.94 2.63
C ALA A 796 6.75 -68.40 3.36
N PHE A 797 5.99 -69.30 2.74
CA PHE A 797 4.83 -69.92 3.36
C PHE A 797 5.28 -70.90 4.43
N THR A 798 4.71 -70.79 5.63
CA THR A 798 4.95 -71.78 6.69
C THR A 798 4.24 -73.07 6.32
N THR A 799 4.95 -74.20 6.27
CA THR A 799 4.35 -75.51 6.00
C THR A 799 3.25 -75.82 7.00
N VAL A 800 2.09 -76.22 6.50
CA VAL A 800 0.89 -76.52 7.30
C VAL A 800 0.58 -78.00 7.20
N ASN A 801 0.43 -78.68 8.35
CA ASN A 801 -0.03 -80.06 8.40
C ASN A 801 -1.53 -80.12 8.70
N PHE A 802 -2.23 -81.13 8.22
CA PHE A 802 -3.65 -81.44 8.51
C PHE A 802 -3.90 -82.95 8.28
N SER A 803 -5.01 -83.50 8.77
CA SER A 803 -5.41 -84.89 8.46
C SER A 803 -6.74 -84.92 7.73
N THR A 804 -6.89 -85.89 6.82
CA THR A 804 -8.14 -86.16 6.10
C THR A 804 -9.11 -86.98 6.97
N VAL A 805 -10.37 -87.01 6.58
CA VAL A 805 -11.41 -87.76 7.29
C VAL A 805 -11.10 -89.25 7.32
N ALA A 806 -11.13 -89.82 8.53
CA ALA A 806 -11.19 -91.26 8.73
C ALA A 806 -12.66 -91.70 8.75
N PRO A 807 -13.11 -92.59 7.82
CA PRO A 807 -14.47 -93.08 7.82
C PRO A 807 -14.82 -93.78 9.14
N GLY A 808 -15.97 -93.43 9.70
CA GLY A 808 -16.47 -94.03 10.94
C GLY A 808 -16.82 -95.51 10.77
N ALA A 809 -16.55 -96.34 11.78
CA ALA A 809 -16.80 -97.78 11.72
C ALA A 809 -18.31 -98.10 11.64
N GLY A 810 -18.82 -98.29 10.43
CA GLY A 810 -20.25 -98.50 10.15
C GLY A 810 -21.09 -97.21 10.18
N PHE A 811 -22.23 -97.26 9.48
CA PHE A 811 -23.15 -96.13 9.27
C PHE A 811 -23.52 -95.33 10.54
N ALA A 812 -23.75 -96.01 11.67
CA ALA A 812 -24.12 -95.37 12.93
C ALA A 812 -23.03 -94.46 13.53
N ASN A 813 -21.77 -94.61 13.09
CA ASN A 813 -20.61 -93.87 13.59
C ASN A 813 -20.04 -92.89 12.56
N ALA A 814 -20.78 -92.57 11.49
CA ALA A 814 -20.29 -91.77 10.37
C ALA A 814 -19.61 -90.46 10.79
N ALA A 815 -18.35 -90.30 10.37
CA ALA A 815 -17.47 -89.21 10.77
C ALA A 815 -17.72 -87.95 9.93
N GLN A 816 -18.10 -86.86 10.58
CA GLN A 816 -18.29 -85.56 9.93
C GLN A 816 -16.96 -85.05 9.35
N ALA A 817 -16.87 -84.89 8.04
CA ALA A 817 -15.74 -84.22 7.39
C ALA A 817 -15.92 -82.69 7.37
N GLN A 818 -14.84 -81.96 7.07
CA GLN A 818 -14.82 -80.52 6.82
C GLN A 818 -14.19 -80.20 5.46
N SER A 819 -14.84 -79.36 4.67
CA SER A 819 -14.30 -78.81 3.42
C SER A 819 -13.99 -77.32 3.57
N MET A 820 -13.15 -76.77 2.69
CA MET A 820 -12.94 -75.32 2.61
C MET A 820 -13.89 -74.67 1.62
N ASN A 821 -14.57 -73.62 2.06
CA ASN A 821 -15.35 -72.75 1.20
C ASN A 821 -14.42 -71.95 0.27
N THR A 822 -14.57 -72.11 -1.04
CA THR A 822 -13.70 -71.50 -2.07
C THR A 822 -13.80 -69.97 -2.16
N THR A 823 -14.83 -69.37 -1.56
CA THR A 823 -15.02 -67.90 -1.52
C THR A 823 -14.41 -67.29 -0.26
N THR A 824 -14.61 -67.91 0.90
CA THR A 824 -14.18 -67.35 2.21
C THR A 824 -12.86 -67.91 2.71
N GLY A 825 -12.49 -69.12 2.30
CA GLY A 825 -11.38 -69.90 2.88
C GLY A 825 -11.69 -70.49 4.26
N ALA A 826 -12.92 -70.40 4.76
CA ALA A 826 -13.33 -70.99 6.02
C ALA A 826 -13.55 -72.51 5.91
N LEU A 827 -13.35 -73.24 7.01
CA LEU A 827 -13.73 -74.65 7.14
C LEU A 827 -15.21 -74.77 7.48
N GLU A 828 -15.94 -75.55 6.69
CA GLU A 828 -17.38 -75.80 6.81
C GLU A 828 -17.65 -77.31 6.88
N ASN A 829 -18.77 -77.72 7.48
CA ASN A 829 -19.12 -79.15 7.57
C ASN A 829 -19.48 -79.71 6.18
N ALA A 830 -18.85 -80.82 5.80
CA ALA A 830 -19.05 -81.53 4.53
C ALA A 830 -19.88 -82.83 4.73
N LEU A 831 -19.56 -83.90 3.99
CA LEU A 831 -20.23 -85.20 4.15
C LEU A 831 -19.86 -85.91 5.45
N LYS A 832 -20.69 -86.87 5.87
CA LYS A 832 -20.39 -87.82 6.95
C LYS A 832 -19.90 -89.15 6.38
N TRP A 833 -18.62 -89.47 6.59
CA TRP A 833 -17.94 -90.61 5.98
C TRP A 833 -18.03 -91.85 6.89
N PHE A 834 -18.40 -93.01 6.34
CA PHE A 834 -18.49 -94.27 7.09
C PHE A 834 -17.98 -95.48 6.30
N ASP A 835 -17.36 -96.43 7.00
CA ASP A 835 -16.96 -97.72 6.44
C ASP A 835 -18.22 -98.58 6.18
N ALA A 836 -18.45 -98.89 4.91
CA ALA A 836 -19.50 -99.79 4.43
C ALA A 836 -18.94 -101.19 4.07
N THR A 837 -17.66 -101.44 4.29
CA THR A 837 -17.03 -102.75 4.08
C THR A 837 -17.59 -103.77 5.07
N GLY A 838 -17.90 -104.98 4.59
CA GLY A 838 -18.52 -106.01 5.43
C GLY A 838 -19.99 -105.78 5.76
N VAL A 839 -20.63 -104.72 5.24
CA VAL A 839 -22.08 -104.54 5.35
C VAL A 839 -22.80 -105.51 4.40
N GLY A 840 -23.80 -106.22 4.92
CA GLY A 840 -24.52 -107.26 4.19
C GLY A 840 -23.82 -108.63 4.21
N SER A 841 -24.24 -109.53 3.33
CA SER A 841 -23.64 -110.87 3.19
C SER A 841 -23.56 -111.29 1.72
N PRO A 842 -22.48 -111.94 1.24
CA PRO A 842 -22.36 -112.48 -0.13
C PRO A 842 -23.54 -113.36 -0.55
N THR A 843 -24.02 -114.20 0.37
CA THR A 843 -25.01 -115.25 0.11
C THR A 843 -26.25 -115.13 1.01
N GLY A 844 -26.44 -113.96 1.62
CA GLY A 844 -27.47 -113.72 2.65
C GLY A 844 -28.47 -112.64 2.26
N ALA A 845 -29.33 -112.30 3.22
CA ALA A 845 -30.34 -111.25 3.03
C ALA A 845 -29.68 -109.86 2.87
N GLN A 846 -30.29 -109.05 2.02
CA GLN A 846 -29.92 -107.66 1.77
C GLN A 846 -29.98 -106.83 3.06
N THR A 847 -28.93 -106.05 3.35
CA THR A 847 -28.89 -105.12 4.49
C THR A 847 -29.15 -103.70 4.03
N THR A 848 -30.24 -103.09 4.50
CA THR A 848 -30.64 -101.73 4.14
C THR A 848 -30.01 -100.68 5.06
N LEU A 849 -29.37 -99.67 4.49
CA LEU A 849 -28.97 -98.42 5.13
C LEU A 849 -29.88 -97.30 4.62
N ASP A 850 -30.38 -96.43 5.50
CA ASP A 850 -31.28 -95.33 5.15
C ASP A 850 -30.60 -93.98 5.35
N LEU A 851 -30.31 -93.28 4.25
CA LEU A 851 -29.50 -92.06 4.23
C LEU A 851 -30.32 -90.78 4.48
N ALA A 852 -31.64 -90.85 4.65
CA ALA A 852 -32.56 -89.69 4.67
C ALA A 852 -32.33 -88.61 5.77
N SER A 853 -31.28 -88.71 6.59
CA SER A 853 -31.01 -87.85 7.75
C SER A 853 -29.75 -86.96 7.64
N GLY A 854 -29.12 -86.90 6.47
CA GLY A 854 -27.99 -86.02 6.17
C GLY A 854 -27.29 -86.40 4.88
N ASP A 855 -26.17 -85.74 4.59
CA ASP A 855 -25.33 -86.03 3.43
C ASP A 855 -24.15 -86.91 3.86
N PHE A 856 -24.02 -88.11 3.29
CA PHE A 856 -23.08 -89.15 3.70
C PHE A 856 -22.17 -89.63 2.56
N ALA A 857 -21.00 -90.13 2.94
CA ALA A 857 -20.12 -90.91 2.07
C ALA A 857 -19.99 -92.33 2.61
N ALA A 858 -20.58 -93.30 1.90
CA ALA A 858 -20.38 -94.72 2.13
C ALA A 858 -19.05 -95.15 1.49
N VAL A 859 -18.09 -95.64 2.28
CA VAL A 859 -16.76 -96.03 1.82
C VAL A 859 -16.66 -97.55 1.73
N VAL A 860 -16.32 -98.08 0.56
CA VAL A 860 -16.07 -99.51 0.34
C VAL A 860 -14.63 -99.71 -0.13
N LYS A 861 -13.94 -100.66 0.51
CA LYS A 861 -12.55 -101.01 0.20
C LYS A 861 -12.46 -101.81 -1.10
N GLY A 862 -11.65 -101.37 -2.06
CA GLY A 862 -11.43 -102.01 -3.37
C GLY A 862 -10.01 -102.53 -3.56
N VAL A 863 -9.84 -103.56 -4.39
CA VAL A 863 -8.54 -104.10 -4.84
C VAL A 863 -8.53 -104.24 -6.36
N ILE A 864 -7.45 -103.78 -6.98
CA ILE A 864 -7.21 -103.98 -8.40
C ILE A 864 -6.51 -105.32 -8.61
N LEU A 865 -7.13 -106.22 -9.39
CA LEU A 865 -6.48 -107.47 -9.82
C LEU A 865 -5.83 -107.28 -11.19
N THR A 866 -4.50 -107.37 -11.26
CA THR A 866 -3.74 -107.23 -12.52
C THR A 866 -3.48 -108.59 -13.18
N SER A 867 -4.36 -108.99 -14.10
CA SER A 867 -4.17 -110.17 -14.96
C SER A 867 -4.30 -109.84 -16.45
N GLY A 868 -3.22 -109.26 -17.00
CA GLY A 868 -3.16 -108.84 -18.40
C GLY A 868 -3.48 -107.35 -18.60
N ALA A 869 -3.60 -106.92 -19.86
CA ALA A 869 -3.61 -105.51 -20.25
C ALA A 869 -4.91 -104.74 -19.94
N GLN A 870 -5.79 -105.27 -19.08
CA GLN A 870 -6.94 -104.54 -18.54
C GLN A 870 -7.03 -104.79 -17.03
N ALA A 871 -6.96 -103.73 -16.25
CA ALA A 871 -7.18 -103.76 -14.81
C ALA A 871 -8.67 -103.92 -14.52
N ASN A 872 -9.03 -104.74 -13.53
CA ASN A 872 -10.41 -104.90 -13.09
C ASN A 872 -10.48 -104.70 -11.57
N THR A 873 -11.34 -103.79 -11.12
CA THR A 873 -11.49 -103.43 -9.71
C THR A 873 -12.49 -104.36 -9.04
N VAL A 874 -12.03 -105.11 -8.03
CA VAL A 874 -12.85 -106.01 -7.22
C VAL A 874 -13.09 -105.38 -5.86
N LEU A 875 -14.35 -105.23 -5.47
CA LEU A 875 -14.73 -104.72 -4.15
C LEU A 875 -14.43 -105.80 -3.09
N GLN A 876 -13.56 -105.50 -2.12
CA GLN A 876 -13.28 -106.42 -1.02
C GLN A 876 -14.40 -106.35 0.02
N GLY A 877 -14.98 -107.51 0.36
CA GLY A 877 -15.88 -107.63 1.51
C GLY A 877 -17.23 -106.90 1.39
N ALA A 878 -17.60 -106.38 0.23
CA ALA A 878 -18.95 -105.82 0.02
C ALA A 878 -19.99 -106.96 0.05
N GLY A 879 -20.88 -106.98 1.04
CA GLY A 879 -22.01 -107.91 1.07
C GLY A 879 -23.22 -107.36 0.32
N ASN A 880 -24.29 -108.14 0.23
CA ASN A 880 -25.58 -107.67 -0.32
C ASN A 880 -26.12 -106.52 0.55
N MET A 881 -25.94 -105.29 0.07
CA MET A 881 -26.29 -104.04 0.74
C MET A 881 -27.25 -103.24 -0.14
N LEU A 882 -28.21 -102.59 0.50
CA LEU A 882 -29.11 -101.61 -0.10
C LEU A 882 -28.86 -100.22 0.49
N LEU A 883 -28.47 -99.26 -0.34
CA LEU A 883 -28.52 -97.84 0.02
C LEU A 883 -29.91 -97.29 -0.35
N ASN A 884 -30.71 -96.97 0.66
CA ASN A 884 -32.06 -96.42 0.53
C ASN A 884 -32.06 -94.91 0.81
N ASN A 885 -32.92 -94.16 0.12
CA ASN A 885 -32.98 -92.70 0.18
C ASN A 885 -31.65 -91.98 -0.16
N PHE A 886 -30.83 -92.58 -1.01
CA PHE A 886 -29.56 -92.01 -1.48
C PHE A 886 -29.81 -90.68 -2.22
N GLY A 887 -29.37 -89.57 -1.61
CA GLY A 887 -29.61 -88.19 -2.03
C GLY A 887 -28.62 -87.65 -3.06
N ILE A 888 -28.84 -86.41 -3.47
CA ILE A 888 -28.01 -85.70 -4.47
C ILE A 888 -26.58 -85.39 -3.98
N ASN A 889 -26.42 -85.27 -2.66
CA ASN A 889 -25.12 -85.02 -2.01
C ASN A 889 -24.48 -86.31 -1.47
N ASP A 890 -25.20 -87.43 -1.47
CA ASP A 890 -24.66 -88.71 -1.01
C ASP A 890 -23.64 -89.28 -2.01
N LEU A 891 -22.70 -90.04 -1.47
CA LEU A 891 -21.57 -90.58 -2.20
C LEU A 891 -21.40 -92.06 -1.86
N LEU A 892 -21.30 -92.92 -2.88
CA LEU A 892 -20.56 -94.18 -2.73
C LEU A 892 -19.14 -93.94 -3.22
N TYR A 893 -18.19 -94.17 -2.32
CA TYR A 893 -16.77 -93.96 -2.53
C TYR A 893 -16.06 -95.30 -2.51
N VAL A 894 -15.43 -95.68 -3.62
CA VAL A 894 -14.61 -96.89 -3.71
C VAL A 894 -13.16 -96.51 -3.51
N ASP A 895 -12.65 -96.81 -2.33
CA ASP A 895 -11.29 -96.55 -1.91
C ASP A 895 -10.36 -97.66 -2.42
N ASN A 896 -9.37 -97.30 -3.26
CA ASN A 896 -8.53 -98.26 -3.98
C ASN A 896 -7.16 -98.46 -3.27
N GLN A 897 -6.44 -99.56 -3.57
CA GLN A 897 -5.17 -99.91 -2.90
C GLN A 897 -3.93 -99.92 -3.83
N ASP A 898 -3.89 -99.16 -4.93
CA ASP A 898 -2.71 -99.18 -5.81
C ASP A 898 -1.64 -98.17 -5.37
N HIS A 899 -0.53 -98.68 -4.81
CA HIS A 899 0.62 -97.88 -4.36
C HIS A 899 1.75 -97.79 -5.42
N THR A 900 1.50 -98.11 -6.70
CA THR A 900 2.58 -98.17 -7.69
C THR A 900 3.06 -96.78 -8.14
N ASN A 901 4.31 -96.47 -7.76
CA ASN A 901 5.05 -95.23 -8.01
C ASN A 901 5.42 -94.97 -9.50
N THR A 902 4.51 -95.30 -10.43
CA THR A 902 4.71 -95.16 -11.88
C THR A 902 3.66 -94.29 -12.57
N ASP A 903 2.56 -93.97 -11.91
CA ASP A 903 1.60 -92.94 -12.36
C ASP A 903 0.92 -92.26 -11.15
N PRO A 904 1.29 -91.00 -10.80
CA PRO A 904 0.69 -90.27 -9.68
C PRO A 904 -0.80 -89.92 -9.87
N GLN A 905 -1.37 -90.12 -11.06
CA GLN A 905 -2.80 -89.93 -11.34
C GLN A 905 -3.58 -91.24 -11.40
N ALA A 906 -2.93 -92.41 -11.47
CA ALA A 906 -3.63 -93.69 -11.52
C ALA A 906 -3.96 -94.25 -10.12
N SER A 907 -3.12 -93.97 -9.12
CA SER A 907 -3.24 -94.52 -7.75
C SER A 907 -4.41 -93.98 -6.93
N LEU A 908 -5.03 -92.87 -7.34
CA LEU A 908 -5.95 -92.09 -6.50
C LEU A 908 -7.36 -91.95 -7.07
N ASN A 909 -7.68 -92.64 -8.18
CA ASN A 909 -9.01 -92.57 -8.78
C ASN A 909 -10.01 -93.42 -7.98
N ALA A 910 -10.73 -92.79 -7.05
CA ALA A 910 -11.93 -93.40 -6.49
C ALA A 910 -13.07 -93.39 -7.51
N ASN A 911 -13.73 -94.54 -7.71
CA ASN A 911 -14.93 -94.61 -8.54
C ASN A 911 -16.12 -93.99 -7.78
N VAL A 912 -16.35 -92.70 -8.04
CA VAL A 912 -17.41 -91.89 -7.43
C VAL A 912 -18.75 -92.16 -8.11
N PHE A 913 -19.71 -92.70 -7.36
CA PHE A 913 -21.13 -92.64 -7.73
C PHE A 913 -21.81 -91.51 -6.94
N ALA A 914 -22.24 -90.47 -7.65
CA ALA A 914 -23.02 -89.34 -7.13
C ALA A 914 -24.38 -89.25 -7.87
N GLY A 915 -25.47 -88.95 -7.16
CA GLY A 915 -26.82 -88.91 -7.75
C GLY A 915 -27.25 -87.56 -8.32
N GLY A 916 -28.10 -87.53 -9.38
CA GLY A 916 -28.97 -86.39 -9.75
C GLY A 916 -28.99 -85.86 -11.23
N LEU A 917 -30.15 -85.87 -11.95
CA LEU A 917 -30.48 -84.99 -13.13
C LEU A 917 -31.46 -85.44 -14.32
N GLY A 918 -31.83 -86.71 -14.60
CA GLY A 918 -32.95 -87.16 -15.49
C GLY A 918 -33.66 -88.50 -15.10
N THR A 919 -35.01 -88.61 -15.23
CA THR A 919 -35.94 -89.54 -14.52
C THR A 919 -36.00 -91.04 -14.89
N VAL A 920 -36.25 -91.91 -13.90
CA VAL A 920 -36.52 -93.37 -14.06
C VAL A 920 -37.91 -93.78 -13.51
N SER A 921 -38.66 -94.61 -14.25
CA SER A 921 -40.04 -95.06 -13.92
C SER A 921 -40.10 -96.27 -12.96
N GLN A 922 -38.94 -96.83 -12.63
CA GLN A 922 -38.71 -97.97 -11.74
C GLN A 922 -37.39 -97.72 -10.99
N PRO A 923 -37.09 -98.36 -9.85
CA PRO A 923 -35.79 -98.25 -9.21
C PRO A 923 -34.65 -98.62 -10.18
N LEU A 924 -33.60 -97.79 -10.23
CA LEU A 924 -32.43 -98.03 -11.08
C LEU A 924 -31.50 -99.05 -10.43
N GLN A 925 -31.68 -100.32 -10.78
CA GLN A 925 -30.84 -101.41 -10.26
C GLN A 925 -29.46 -101.42 -10.95
N LEU A 926 -28.44 -100.88 -10.29
CA LEU A 926 -27.06 -100.92 -10.76
C LEU A 926 -26.31 -102.14 -10.18
N ALA A 927 -26.56 -103.32 -10.74
CA ALA A 927 -25.91 -104.56 -10.33
C ALA A 927 -24.42 -104.58 -10.72
N VAL A 928 -23.53 -104.28 -9.76
CA VAL A 928 -22.07 -104.47 -9.91
C VAL A 928 -21.74 -105.94 -9.64
N GLU A 929 -21.81 -106.78 -10.68
CA GLU A 929 -21.47 -108.20 -10.58
C GLU A 929 -19.94 -108.42 -10.48
N GLY A 930 -19.44 -108.57 -9.25
CA GLY A 930 -18.08 -109.01 -8.95
C GLY A 930 -18.03 -110.46 -8.47
N THR A 931 -17.00 -111.21 -8.86
CA THR A 931 -16.73 -112.55 -8.27
C THR A 931 -15.72 -112.45 -7.14
N ASP A 932 -16.01 -113.10 -6.01
CA ASP A 932 -15.02 -113.29 -4.95
C ASP A 932 -13.85 -114.14 -5.47
N ALA A 933 -12.64 -113.58 -5.51
CA ALA A 933 -11.43 -114.34 -5.86
C ALA A 933 -11.10 -115.43 -4.81
N VAL A 934 -11.66 -115.35 -3.60
CA VAL A 934 -11.44 -116.29 -2.49
C VAL A 934 -12.53 -117.37 -2.43
N ASN A 935 -13.79 -117.05 -2.74
CA ASN A 935 -14.94 -117.97 -2.57
C ASN A 935 -15.81 -118.21 -3.82
N GLY A 936 -15.59 -117.52 -4.94
CA GLY A 936 -16.33 -117.73 -6.20
C GLY A 936 -17.80 -117.31 -6.20
N GLY A 937 -18.26 -116.57 -5.19
CA GLY A 937 -19.62 -116.01 -5.12
C GLY A 937 -19.76 -114.72 -5.92
N ALA A 938 -20.93 -114.49 -6.52
CA ALA A 938 -21.29 -113.21 -7.12
C ALA A 938 -21.82 -112.25 -6.04
N TYR A 939 -21.30 -111.02 -6.02
CA TYR A 939 -21.77 -109.95 -5.15
C TYR A 939 -22.72 -109.01 -5.90
N PHE A 940 -23.61 -108.37 -5.14
CA PHE A 940 -24.53 -107.35 -5.62
C PHE A 940 -24.55 -106.20 -4.60
N ILE A 941 -24.21 -104.99 -5.03
CA ILE A 941 -24.64 -103.78 -4.34
C ILE A 941 -25.91 -103.33 -5.05
N ASP A 942 -26.98 -103.13 -4.28
CA ASP A 942 -28.27 -102.70 -4.79
C ASP A 942 -28.52 -101.25 -4.39
N PHE A 943 -29.05 -100.44 -5.30
CA PHE A 943 -29.29 -99.01 -5.08
C PHE A 943 -30.76 -98.71 -5.35
N VAL A 944 -31.53 -98.39 -4.31
CA VAL A 944 -32.91 -97.91 -4.49
C VAL A 944 -32.89 -96.40 -4.36
N ILE A 945 -32.69 -95.76 -5.51
CA ILE A 945 -33.03 -94.35 -5.72
C ILE A 945 -34.56 -94.23 -5.65
N ALA A 946 -35.06 -93.39 -4.75
CA ALA A 946 -36.49 -93.16 -4.59
C ALA A 946 -37.11 -92.57 -5.88
N SER A 947 -38.35 -92.97 -6.18
CA SER A 947 -39.04 -92.58 -7.42
C SER A 947 -39.18 -91.06 -7.56
N GLY A 948 -38.83 -90.51 -8.73
CA GLY A 948 -38.96 -89.08 -9.04
C GLY A 948 -37.64 -88.29 -9.06
N ILE A 949 -36.51 -88.95 -8.83
CA ILE A 949 -35.14 -88.44 -8.99
C ILE A 949 -34.48 -89.21 -10.17
N THR A 950 -33.16 -89.10 -10.36
CA THR A 950 -32.67 -88.62 -11.66
C THR A 950 -31.12 -88.78 -11.86
N LEU A 951 -30.57 -88.89 -13.10
CA LEU A 951 -29.11 -88.74 -13.48
C LEU A 951 -28.82 -87.91 -14.79
N PRO A 952 -27.71 -87.13 -14.97
CA PRO A 952 -27.40 -86.29 -16.14
C PRO A 952 -26.31 -86.88 -17.08
N ALA A 953 -26.14 -86.32 -18.30
CA ALA A 953 -25.35 -86.91 -19.38
C ALA A 953 -23.79 -86.84 -19.27
N SER A 954 -23.23 -86.29 -18.19
CA SER A 954 -21.77 -85.99 -18.08
C SER A 954 -20.98 -86.89 -17.14
N VAL A 955 -21.57 -87.94 -16.55
CA VAL A 955 -20.92 -88.83 -15.57
C VAL A 955 -20.40 -90.13 -16.22
N VAL A 956 -19.77 -90.01 -17.40
CA VAL A 956 -19.03 -91.11 -18.04
C VAL A 956 -17.77 -90.56 -18.73
N THR A 957 -16.78 -90.15 -17.94
CA THR A 957 -15.44 -89.80 -18.44
C THR A 957 -14.39 -90.88 -18.18
N ASP A 958 -14.68 -91.88 -17.33
CA ASP A 958 -13.82 -93.06 -17.20
C ASP A 958 -14.21 -94.16 -18.22
N GLN A 959 -13.22 -94.58 -18.99
CA GLN A 959 -13.33 -95.62 -20.01
C GLN A 959 -13.45 -97.02 -19.37
N LEU A 960 -13.05 -97.21 -18.10
CA LEU A 960 -13.30 -98.44 -17.35
C LEU A 960 -14.79 -98.70 -17.10
N LEU A 961 -15.60 -97.67 -16.78
CA LEU A 961 -17.01 -97.88 -16.44
C LEU A 961 -17.83 -98.35 -17.66
N GLN A 962 -17.49 -97.89 -18.87
CA GLN A 962 -18.07 -98.43 -20.11
C GLN A 962 -17.70 -99.90 -20.35
N ASN A 963 -16.50 -100.34 -19.93
CA ASN A 963 -16.08 -101.73 -20.08
C ASN A 963 -16.81 -102.68 -19.11
N VAL A 964 -17.15 -102.23 -17.89
CA VAL A 964 -17.96 -102.99 -16.93
C VAL A 964 -19.38 -103.23 -17.46
N ILE A 965 -20.00 -102.21 -18.06
CA ILE A 965 -21.39 -102.29 -18.56
C ILE A 965 -21.48 -103.08 -19.88
N SER A 966 -20.44 -103.08 -20.73
CA SER A 966 -20.52 -103.63 -22.10
C SER A 966 -20.07 -105.09 -22.27
N ASN A 967 -19.20 -105.63 -21.41
CA ASN A 967 -18.46 -106.86 -21.76
C ASN A 967 -18.98 -108.19 -21.19
N ASN A 968 -20.05 -108.25 -20.39
CA ASN A 968 -20.43 -109.49 -19.68
C ASN A 968 -21.86 -110.03 -19.86
N TRP A 969 -22.76 -109.36 -20.58
CA TRP A 969 -24.18 -109.74 -20.62
C TRP A 969 -24.59 -110.53 -21.87
N SER A 970 -24.32 -111.84 -21.87
CA SER A 970 -24.83 -112.77 -22.89
C SER A 970 -25.44 -114.07 -22.33
N ASN A 971 -26.34 -113.96 -21.34
CA ASN A 971 -27.52 -114.83 -21.21
C ASN A 971 -28.49 -114.33 -20.11
N THR A 972 -29.75 -114.73 -20.20
CA THR A 972 -30.82 -114.53 -19.19
C THR A 972 -31.18 -113.08 -18.82
N GLY A 973 -31.82 -112.39 -19.77
CA GLY A 973 -33.12 -111.74 -19.50
C GLY A 973 -33.18 -110.53 -18.58
N MET A 974 -32.65 -109.38 -19.03
CA MET A 974 -33.09 -108.08 -18.53
C MET A 974 -33.38 -107.14 -19.71
N VAL A 975 -34.52 -106.44 -19.67
CA VAL A 975 -34.93 -105.50 -20.73
C VAL A 975 -34.50 -104.09 -20.34
N ILE A 976 -33.52 -103.56 -21.05
CA ILE A 976 -33.26 -102.12 -21.07
C ILE A 976 -34.24 -101.51 -22.09
N ALA A 977 -35.29 -100.86 -21.61
CA ALA A 977 -36.07 -99.94 -22.42
C ALA A 977 -35.36 -98.58 -22.45
N ALA A 978 -35.38 -97.93 -23.62
CA ALA A 978 -34.64 -96.69 -23.91
C ALA A 978 -35.10 -95.48 -23.07
#